data_AF-A0A2D6HAS8-F1
#
_entry.id   AF-A0A2D6HAS8-F1
#
_cell.length_a   1.000
_cell.length_b   1.000
_cell.length_c   1.000
_cell.angle_alpha   90.00
_cell.angle_beta   90.00
_cell.angle_gamma   90.00
#
_symmetry.space_group_name_H-M   'P 1'
#
loop_
_entity.id
_entity.type
_entity.pdbx_description
1 polymer ?
#
loop_
_entity_poly.entity_id
_entity_poly.type
_entity_poly.pdbx_seq_one_letter_code
_entity_poly.pdbx_strand_id
1 'polypeptide(L)'
;MKMFLAIIALTIAALVAGQFWHAEPVPGGPTPSLTPRELFDTQVSAVLDRHCSACHGIPTEAYGAHAAGPESALLLRWPVDPSGRISNAELREVAYQRCSAAGATAPPMIDREGPALASPILIAPLSETYAGRSVVHPPSFPSPDDPDFVVLRRWVQAEIDAAPSSQKGQRTAAERFFGEEVVPVLTRKTCFGANCHGAAAFNDLRLHSGVPALEGRFTDAMHRRNRLSMLGEVTGQTRMVHVAGDVEQSRQLLKNIPIAQGGILHKGGNEFLERGDPDYDTLVRWLELEASEARQRTGAPLGEERGLVFVRRPRDTPQRYFEDDAFLAGGDLFWFHQGRELNLTAALHPDGPADIRAPDVSYDARRVVFSMRRAASEPFDVWELELDTGAARQLTFSSDPTVHFQDPQYVPDPQDASGEQLDRVALVMVSNRSGEWAMSSPEGILGEAEGGDRLRIVDEQLSEKPGTYDGHMIRVVRGTNRGQTRRVEHQTVGEVVVDQPFHEPCDSTTHYVIEVEPRVAASYDLYAMKMAASGQERETFERSLSRLTFGLGQIRRPSVRSSGEIMFTTLRTGWQSERPFYNGAIFRTFHNGANYHTHYGNRSVVPILSDDRELPNGLQVRVGRDADSYWGGALIISDHQFGPAIDPANPSDDLDHPFAGGLPENSLHQFFRGWIALDERVMTHGVSPGGAYRDPCPLPDGSLLVARAPGPVDLADAGAAPDFDIVRLVPDPAFQSADGLGAGTFWSEVVVGGEDSSELWPRPVVVRAKEGPMKKLKWATALFGEPETEPGRSGYPQGTPSQLLVFDLILLDAFFEQNLPAGVRHLREAICTVCGEPQERDEQVRFARVIGAKPLREGQSGPPGRYVIAEVPLEEDGSFNVVIPSEVSFDLQSLNADRMALSSPNRWLYTLPGEKHTLSIPRTLYAQTCNGCHGMLSGEKTTGFGRPDALTSASKTLAVWDAPAHRERPPANYDVGARRYLTDPYSVGFDEDIRPILERRCVRCHPGSKGDAGLDLEREGAFEALRRFVDHRQALAIKSSLVEILLGRELSAPEVPSDLELHPREARLEPEELRQIIRWIDLGARRERVMIR
;
A
#
# COMPACT_ATOMS: atom_id res chain seq x y z
N MET A 1 21.28 -15.08 71.74
CA MET A 1 20.19 -14.48 72.54
C MET A 1 20.55 -13.18 73.30
N LYS A 2 21.80 -12.68 73.27
CA LYS A 2 22.15 -11.32 73.78
C LYS A 2 22.38 -10.27 72.69
N MET A 3 22.51 -10.68 71.42
CA MET A 3 22.70 -9.77 70.27
C MET A 3 21.36 -9.33 69.62
N PHE A 4 20.27 -10.07 69.88
CA PHE A 4 18.93 -9.77 69.34
C PHE A 4 18.15 -8.76 70.19
N LEU A 5 18.47 -8.65 71.49
CA LEU A 5 17.86 -7.67 72.41
C LEU A 5 18.50 -6.27 72.31
N ALA A 6 19.72 -6.14 71.78
CA ALA A 6 20.37 -4.84 71.59
C ALA A 6 19.88 -4.10 70.33
N ILE A 7 19.41 -4.83 69.31
CA ILE A 7 18.90 -4.25 68.07
C ILE A 7 17.48 -3.71 68.26
N ILE A 8 16.62 -4.42 69.01
CA ILE A 8 15.24 -3.98 69.31
C ILE A 8 15.24 -2.71 70.20
N ALA A 9 16.22 -2.55 71.09
CA ALA A 9 16.36 -1.33 71.91
C ALA A 9 16.80 -0.09 71.11
N LEU A 10 17.55 -0.26 70.01
CA LEU A 10 17.91 0.86 69.11
C LEU A 10 16.75 1.23 68.16
N THR A 11 15.89 0.28 67.79
CA THR A 11 14.74 0.55 66.90
C THR A 11 13.58 1.23 67.64
N ILE A 12 13.40 0.98 68.95
CA ILE A 12 12.34 1.61 69.76
C ILE A 12 12.71 3.05 70.18
N ALA A 13 14.00 3.39 70.30
CA ALA A 13 14.45 4.75 70.59
C ALA A 13 14.36 5.72 69.37
N ALA A 14 14.32 5.20 68.15
CA ALA A 14 14.11 6.00 66.94
C ALA A 14 12.63 6.18 66.55
N LEU A 15 11.72 5.37 67.13
CA LEU A 15 10.27 5.43 66.85
C LEU A 15 9.47 6.26 67.88
N VAL A 16 10.10 6.80 68.93
CA VAL A 16 9.42 7.60 69.98
C VAL A 16 9.94 9.05 70.08
N ALA A 17 10.84 9.48 69.19
CA ALA A 17 11.41 10.84 69.16
C ALA A 17 11.28 11.57 67.80
N GLY A 18 10.22 11.28 67.04
CA GLY A 18 9.92 11.94 65.76
C GLY A 18 8.44 12.27 65.53
N GLN A 19 7.59 12.12 66.55
CA GLN A 19 6.26 12.74 66.62
C GLN A 19 6.36 13.87 67.64
N PHE A 20 5.78 15.02 67.34
CA PHE A 20 5.95 16.33 67.99
C PHE A 20 7.10 17.20 67.48
N TRP A 21 7.15 17.42 66.17
CA TRP A 21 7.37 18.78 65.67
C TRP A 21 6.02 19.32 65.21
N HIS A 22 5.35 20.04 66.11
CA HIS A 22 4.40 21.06 65.71
C HIS A 22 5.19 22.08 64.90
N ALA A 23 5.05 22.06 63.58
CA ALA A 23 5.31 23.26 62.81
C ALA A 23 4.30 24.30 63.29
N GLU A 24 4.80 25.35 63.94
CA GLU A 24 4.04 26.57 64.14
C GLU A 24 3.44 27.00 62.80
N PRO A 25 2.20 27.49 62.75
CA PRO A 25 1.68 28.09 61.54
C PRO A 25 2.55 29.29 61.20
N VAL A 26 3.35 29.16 60.13
CA VAL A 26 3.92 30.32 59.46
C VAL A 26 2.74 31.25 59.15
N PRO A 27 2.78 32.54 59.52
CA PRO A 27 1.75 33.48 59.12
C PRO A 27 1.90 33.75 57.62
N GLY A 28 1.43 32.81 56.80
CA GLY A 28 1.20 32.99 55.38
C GLY A 28 -0.08 33.78 55.21
N GLY A 29 -0.01 35.10 55.39
CA GLY A 29 -0.94 35.97 54.69
C GLY A 29 -0.86 35.63 53.19
N PRO A 30 -1.98 35.70 52.43
CA PRO A 30 -1.94 35.40 51.01
C PRO A 30 -0.91 36.32 50.37
N THR A 31 0.21 35.74 49.92
CA THR A 31 1.06 36.42 48.95
C THR A 31 0.15 36.70 47.76
N PRO A 32 0.04 37.93 47.25
CA PRO A 32 -0.83 38.20 46.11
C PRO A 32 -0.48 37.20 45.01
N SER A 33 -1.45 36.40 44.58
CA SER A 33 -1.27 35.46 43.49
C SER A 33 -0.88 36.28 42.27
N LEU A 34 0.41 36.28 41.94
CA LEU A 34 0.90 36.95 40.75
C LEU A 34 0.08 36.47 39.56
N THR A 35 -0.33 37.40 38.71
CA THR A 35 -1.02 37.05 37.46
C THR A 35 -0.11 36.15 36.61
N PRO A 36 -0.67 35.36 35.68
CA PRO A 36 0.15 34.52 34.79
C PRO A 36 1.24 35.34 34.07
N ARG A 37 0.90 36.56 33.69
CA ARG A 37 1.86 37.48 33.07
C ARG A 37 2.98 37.93 34.02
N GLU A 38 2.65 38.33 35.24
CA GLU A 38 3.67 38.73 36.22
C GLU A 38 4.60 37.57 36.59
N LEU A 39 4.06 36.34 36.69
CA LEU A 39 4.86 35.13 36.86
C LEU A 39 5.81 34.91 35.69
N PHE A 40 5.33 35.13 34.46
CA PHE A 40 6.16 34.96 33.29
C PHE A 40 7.33 35.95 33.26
N ASP A 41 7.01 37.23 33.46
CA ASP A 41 8.00 38.31 33.39
C ASP A 41 9.07 38.18 34.48
N THR A 42 8.66 37.81 35.70
CA THR A 42 9.57 37.76 36.86
C THR A 42 10.36 36.47 36.99
N GLN A 43 9.84 35.34 36.50
CA GLN A 43 10.41 34.02 36.81
C GLN A 43 10.57 33.10 35.59
N VAL A 44 9.55 32.99 34.71
CA VAL A 44 9.62 32.07 33.57
C VAL A 44 10.62 32.51 32.51
N SER A 45 10.68 33.81 32.21
CA SER A 45 11.62 34.36 31.23
C SER A 45 13.07 33.93 31.52
N ALA A 46 13.46 33.93 32.80
CA ALA A 46 14.78 33.49 33.24
C ALA A 46 14.99 31.97 33.08
N VAL A 47 13.94 31.16 33.25
CA VAL A 47 13.98 29.71 32.97
C VAL A 47 14.16 29.46 31.47
N LEU A 48 13.39 30.16 30.63
CA LEU A 48 13.52 30.06 29.17
C LEU A 48 14.93 30.46 28.71
N ASP A 49 15.51 31.52 29.26
CA ASP A 49 16.89 31.92 28.95
C ASP A 49 17.93 30.85 29.29
N ARG A 50 17.75 30.13 30.41
CA ARG A 50 18.69 29.08 30.83
C ARG A 50 18.61 27.82 29.97
N HIS A 51 17.40 27.41 29.61
CA HIS A 51 17.16 26.06 29.09
C HIS A 51 16.63 26.00 27.66
N CYS A 52 15.99 27.07 27.17
CA CYS A 52 15.19 27.03 25.95
C CYS A 52 15.67 28.02 24.87
N SER A 53 16.13 29.21 25.24
CA SER A 53 16.50 30.29 24.31
C SER A 53 17.66 29.91 23.37
N ALA A 54 18.53 28.99 23.76
CA ALA A 54 19.59 28.48 22.88
C ALA A 54 19.04 27.76 21.63
N CYS A 55 17.89 27.09 21.76
CA CYS A 55 17.23 26.41 20.65
C CYS A 55 16.14 27.27 20.04
N HIS A 56 15.32 27.95 20.85
CA HIS A 56 14.10 28.65 20.44
C HIS A 56 14.26 30.16 20.20
N GLY A 57 15.38 30.75 20.64
CA GLY A 57 15.68 32.16 20.45
C GLY A 57 16.14 32.48 19.03
N ILE A 58 15.63 33.58 18.48
CA ILE A 58 16.08 34.15 17.20
C ILE A 58 16.61 35.56 17.48
N PRO A 59 17.80 35.94 17.00
CA PRO A 59 18.29 37.30 17.13
C PRO A 59 17.26 38.33 16.64
N THR A 60 17.09 39.42 17.39
CA THR A 60 16.01 40.40 17.17
C THR A 60 16.00 40.95 15.73
N GLU A 61 17.17 41.13 15.12
CA GLU A 61 17.37 41.55 13.73
C GLU A 61 16.80 40.57 12.69
N ALA A 62 16.74 39.27 13.01
CA ALA A 62 16.23 38.22 12.13
C ALA A 62 14.78 37.83 12.45
N TYR A 63 14.29 38.13 13.67
CA TYR A 63 12.96 37.69 14.11
C TYR A 63 11.82 38.33 13.30
N GLY A 64 11.96 39.56 12.83
CA GLY A 64 10.93 40.22 12.00
C GLY A 64 10.64 39.47 10.70
N ALA A 65 11.68 38.98 10.03
CA ALA A 65 11.56 38.16 8.82
C ALA A 65 10.93 36.79 9.13
N HIS A 66 11.34 36.16 10.23
CA HIS A 66 10.75 34.89 10.68
C HIS A 66 9.26 35.05 10.99
N ALA A 67 8.89 36.09 11.75
CA ALA A 67 7.51 36.35 12.18
C ALA A 67 6.55 36.56 11.00
N ALA A 68 7.02 37.19 9.92
CA ALA A 68 6.27 37.39 8.67
C ALA A 68 6.26 36.14 7.75
N GLY A 69 7.16 35.18 7.99
CA GLY A 69 7.25 33.95 7.21
C GLY A 69 6.22 32.89 7.62
N PRO A 70 5.86 31.97 6.71
CA PRO A 70 4.91 30.89 7.01
C PRO A 70 5.41 29.93 8.11
N GLU A 71 6.73 29.84 8.32
CA GLU A 71 7.34 28.98 9.36
C GLU A 71 7.04 29.45 10.80
N SER A 72 6.75 30.74 11.00
CA SER A 72 6.45 31.33 12.33
C SER A 72 5.15 30.79 12.93
N ALA A 73 4.29 30.18 12.11
CA ALA A 73 3.08 29.52 12.55
C ALA A 73 3.31 28.05 12.96
N LEU A 74 4.47 27.47 12.65
CA LEU A 74 4.79 26.05 12.84
C LEU A 74 5.83 25.80 13.94
N LEU A 75 6.71 26.78 14.20
CA LEU A 75 7.79 26.64 15.18
C LEU A 75 7.59 27.57 16.37
N LEU A 76 7.79 27.04 17.58
CA LEU A 76 7.83 27.87 18.78
C LEU A 76 9.17 28.63 18.81
N ARG A 77 9.14 29.93 18.47
CA ARG A 77 10.32 30.81 18.43
C ARG A 77 10.01 32.16 19.05
N TRP A 78 11.00 32.79 19.69
CA TRP A 78 10.88 34.14 20.27
C TRP A 78 12.14 34.97 20.03
N PRO A 79 12.04 36.32 20.02
CA PRO A 79 13.19 37.17 19.79
C PRO A 79 14.10 37.20 21.03
N VAL A 80 15.40 37.19 20.80
CA VAL A 80 16.45 37.35 21.82
C VAL A 80 17.40 38.47 21.42
N ASP A 81 18.05 39.07 22.41
CA ASP A 81 19.10 40.06 22.18
C ASP A 81 20.41 39.43 21.67
N PRO A 82 21.45 40.22 21.33
CA PRO A 82 22.73 39.68 20.86
C PRO A 82 23.45 38.74 21.83
N SER A 83 23.06 38.71 23.11
CA SER A 83 23.57 37.76 24.12
C SER A 83 22.77 36.46 24.19
N GLY A 84 21.70 36.33 23.38
CA GLY A 84 20.80 35.19 23.35
C GLY A 84 19.73 35.22 24.45
N ARG A 85 19.44 36.38 25.05
CA ARG A 85 18.54 36.51 26.21
C ARG A 85 17.28 37.33 25.93
N ILE A 86 16.22 37.06 26.69
CA ILE A 86 14.97 37.83 26.71
C ILE A 86 15.13 39.03 27.67
N SER A 87 15.97 40.00 27.30
CA SER A 87 16.49 41.01 28.23
C SER A 87 15.55 42.16 28.57
N ASN A 88 14.61 42.52 27.69
CA ASN A 88 13.71 43.67 27.88
C ASN A 88 12.21 43.29 27.86
N ALA A 89 11.35 44.26 28.19
CA ALA A 89 9.90 44.03 28.31
C ALA A 89 9.23 43.68 26.98
N GLU A 90 9.70 44.21 25.86
CA GLU A 90 9.16 43.93 24.52
C GLU A 90 9.48 42.48 24.10
N LEU A 91 10.70 42.01 24.35
CA LEU A 91 11.06 40.62 24.08
C LEU A 91 10.27 39.65 24.96
N ARG A 92 10.06 40.00 26.24
CA ARG A 92 9.23 39.21 27.16
C ARG A 92 7.78 39.12 26.72
N GLU A 93 7.22 40.22 26.20
CA GLU A 93 5.86 40.23 25.63
C GLU A 93 5.72 39.20 24.51
N VAL A 94 6.64 39.23 23.55
CA VAL A 94 6.57 38.32 22.40
C VAL A 94 6.78 36.87 22.85
N ALA A 95 7.73 36.59 23.75
CA ALA A 95 7.96 35.26 24.28
C ALA A 95 6.72 34.74 25.04
N TYR A 96 6.09 35.58 25.86
CA TYR A 96 4.86 35.25 26.57
C TYR A 96 3.74 34.89 25.61
N GLN A 97 3.47 35.74 24.60
CA GLN A 97 2.44 35.48 23.60
C GLN A 97 2.69 34.17 22.87
N ARG A 98 3.94 33.89 22.47
CA ARG A 98 4.28 32.63 21.78
C ARG A 98 4.08 31.39 22.66
N CYS A 99 4.41 31.48 23.95
CA CYS A 99 4.27 30.34 24.87
C CYS A 99 2.83 30.16 25.38
N SER A 100 2.03 31.22 25.44
CA SER A 100 0.66 31.21 25.99
C SER A 100 -0.44 31.11 24.93
N ALA A 101 -0.17 31.50 23.68
CA ALA A 101 -1.17 31.54 22.62
C ALA A 101 -1.56 30.15 22.12
N ALA A 102 -2.85 30.00 21.81
CA ALA A 102 -3.34 29.01 20.88
C ALA A 102 -3.15 29.55 19.46
N GLY A 103 -2.21 29.00 18.69
CA GLY A 103 -2.05 29.38 17.28
C GLY A 103 -3.30 28.98 16.47
N ALA A 104 -3.61 29.74 15.41
CA ALA A 104 -4.70 29.37 14.49
C ALA A 104 -4.41 28.09 13.69
N THR A 105 -3.13 27.68 13.60
CA THR A 105 -2.65 26.56 12.77
C THR A 105 -1.71 25.59 13.50
N ALA A 106 -1.32 25.87 14.76
CA ALA A 106 -0.48 25.01 15.59
C ALA A 106 -1.19 24.63 16.90
N PRO A 107 -0.99 23.40 17.42
CA PRO A 107 -1.62 22.99 18.67
C PRO A 107 -1.18 23.88 19.83
N PRO A 108 -2.08 24.20 20.77
CA PRO A 108 -1.77 25.07 21.90
C PRO A 108 -0.66 24.46 22.78
N MET A 109 0.27 25.30 23.23
CA MET A 109 1.39 24.87 24.08
C MET A 109 0.96 24.58 25.53
N ILE A 110 -0.17 25.14 25.95
CA ILE A 110 -0.80 24.95 27.24
C ILE A 110 -2.13 24.22 27.02
N ASP A 111 -2.27 23.05 27.62
CA ASP A 111 -3.56 22.35 27.73
C ASP A 111 -4.36 23.05 28.83
N ARG A 112 -5.33 23.88 28.42
CA ARG A 112 -6.18 24.65 29.34
C ARG A 112 -7.32 23.81 29.95
N GLU A 113 -7.51 22.57 29.51
CA GLU A 113 -8.63 21.72 29.93
C GLU A 113 -8.17 20.58 30.87
N GLY A 114 -6.88 20.24 30.80
CA GLY A 114 -6.21 19.23 31.60
C GLY A 114 -5.40 19.80 32.79
N PRO A 115 -4.80 18.91 33.59
CA PRO A 115 -3.84 19.31 34.63
C PRO A 115 -2.60 19.95 34.00
N ALA A 116 -1.95 20.89 34.69
CA ALA A 116 -0.80 21.64 34.15
C ALA A 116 0.25 20.75 33.49
N LEU A 117 0.62 19.64 34.14
CA LEU A 117 1.64 18.69 33.66
C LEU A 117 1.28 18.00 32.34
N ALA A 118 0.01 18.02 31.92
CA ALA A 118 -0.42 17.50 30.62
C ALA A 118 -0.04 18.44 29.44
N SER A 119 0.35 19.68 29.73
CA SER A 119 0.66 20.68 28.71
C SER A 119 1.93 20.34 27.92
N PRO A 120 1.92 20.45 26.57
CA PRO A 120 3.09 20.20 25.73
C PRO A 120 4.35 20.95 26.15
N ILE A 121 4.22 22.20 26.63
CA ILE A 121 5.35 23.02 27.08
C ILE A 121 6.07 22.47 28.32
N LEU A 122 5.41 21.60 29.09
CA LEU A 122 6.00 20.90 30.24
C LEU A 122 6.45 19.48 29.87
N ILE A 123 5.63 18.73 29.13
CA ILE A 123 5.96 17.34 28.79
C ILE A 123 7.18 17.27 27.87
N ALA A 124 7.28 18.15 26.88
CA ALA A 124 8.32 18.06 25.86
C ALA A 124 9.76 18.18 26.41
N PRO A 125 10.09 19.16 27.27
CA PRO A 125 11.43 19.27 27.82
C PRO A 125 11.70 18.33 29.02
N LEU A 126 10.72 17.56 29.48
CA LEU A 126 10.87 16.63 30.61
C LEU A 126 11.50 15.31 30.15
N SER A 127 12.33 14.69 31.01
CA SER A 127 12.97 13.42 30.67
C SER A 127 11.96 12.30 30.38
N GLU A 128 12.33 11.40 29.45
CA GLU A 128 11.46 10.35 28.93
C GLU A 128 10.86 9.46 30.03
N THR A 129 11.62 9.22 31.10
CA THR A 129 11.18 8.46 32.28
C THR A 129 9.90 9.02 32.90
N TYR A 130 9.76 10.34 32.92
CA TYR A 130 8.61 11.04 33.53
C TYR A 130 7.57 11.46 32.50
N ALA A 131 8.00 11.75 31.26
CA ALA A 131 7.12 12.10 30.15
C ALA A 131 6.39 10.88 29.57
N GLY A 132 6.93 9.66 29.73
CA GLY A 132 6.28 8.39 29.31
C GLY A 132 6.33 8.09 27.83
N ARG A 133 7.01 8.94 27.07
CA ARG A 133 7.21 8.82 25.64
C ARG A 133 8.54 9.47 25.29
N SER A 134 9.22 8.95 24.28
CA SER A 134 10.30 9.70 23.63
C SER A 134 9.66 10.89 22.95
N VAL A 135 9.81 12.07 23.55
CA VAL A 135 9.38 13.31 22.90
C VAL A 135 10.51 13.77 22.00
N VAL A 136 10.14 14.31 20.86
CA VAL A 136 10.96 14.93 19.83
C VAL A 136 11.61 16.23 20.34
N HIS A 137 12.20 16.20 21.53
CA HIS A 137 12.76 17.35 22.23
C HIS A 137 13.85 16.87 23.20
N PRO A 138 15.05 17.48 23.23
CA PRO A 138 16.08 17.14 24.20
C PRO A 138 15.56 17.32 25.63
N PRO A 139 15.87 16.42 26.58
CA PRO A 139 15.44 16.61 27.95
C PRO A 139 16.20 17.79 28.58
N SER A 140 15.51 18.91 28.80
CA SER A 140 16.05 20.06 29.54
C SER A 140 15.84 19.92 31.04
N PHE A 141 14.83 19.17 31.46
CA PHE A 141 14.51 18.94 32.86
C PHE A 141 14.60 17.45 33.20
N PRO A 142 15.49 17.04 34.12
CA PRO A 142 15.68 15.64 34.45
C PRO A 142 14.52 15.05 35.25
N SER A 143 13.75 15.87 35.98
CA SER A 143 12.68 15.46 36.90
C SER A 143 11.58 16.53 37.02
N PRO A 144 10.32 16.16 37.30
CA PRO A 144 9.25 17.12 37.63
C PRO A 144 9.49 17.91 38.93
N ASP A 145 10.47 17.50 39.74
CA ASP A 145 10.88 18.17 40.98
C ASP A 145 12.02 19.18 40.75
N ASP A 146 12.50 19.33 39.52
CA ASP A 146 13.50 20.34 39.19
C ASP A 146 12.97 21.75 39.53
N PRO A 147 13.74 22.60 40.25
CA PRO A 147 13.26 23.92 40.68
C PRO A 147 12.77 24.81 39.53
N ASP A 148 13.44 24.76 38.37
CA ASP A 148 13.06 25.55 37.20
C ASP A 148 11.81 24.97 36.51
N PHE A 149 11.69 23.65 36.51
CA PHE A 149 10.47 22.98 36.05
C PHE A 149 9.25 23.33 36.90
N VAL A 150 9.42 23.39 38.23
CA VAL A 150 8.34 23.77 39.17
C VAL A 150 7.86 25.20 38.89
N VAL A 151 8.76 26.12 38.54
CA VAL A 151 8.41 27.50 38.14
C VAL A 151 7.54 27.49 36.88
N LEU A 152 7.96 26.75 35.84
CA LEU A 152 7.17 26.60 34.61
C LEU A 152 5.79 25.99 34.90
N ARG A 153 5.74 24.91 35.68
CA ARG A 153 4.49 24.23 36.05
C ARG A 153 3.53 25.15 36.79
N ARG A 154 4.03 25.98 37.70
CA ARG A 154 3.21 26.96 38.43
C ARG A 154 2.67 28.05 37.51
N TRP A 155 3.46 28.53 36.56
CA TRP A 155 2.99 29.49 35.56
C TRP A 155 1.91 28.88 34.66
N VAL A 156 2.11 27.65 34.16
CA VAL A 156 1.10 26.93 33.37
C VAL A 156 -0.18 26.71 34.17
N GLN A 157 -0.09 26.37 35.46
CA GLN A 157 -1.28 26.26 36.32
C GLN A 157 -2.00 27.60 36.44
N ALA A 158 -1.28 28.71 36.60
CA ALA A 158 -1.89 30.04 36.64
C ALA A 158 -2.60 30.40 35.31
N GLU A 159 -2.02 30.03 34.16
CA GLU A 159 -2.67 30.20 32.84
C GLU A 159 -3.97 29.40 32.72
N ILE A 160 -4.01 28.18 33.27
CA ILE A 160 -5.19 27.33 33.31
C ILE A 160 -6.25 27.96 34.23
N ASP A 161 -5.87 28.36 35.44
CA ASP A 161 -6.77 28.96 36.43
C ASP A 161 -7.38 30.29 35.93
N ALA A 162 -6.64 31.03 35.09
CA ALA A 162 -7.10 32.28 34.47
C ALA A 162 -7.91 32.08 33.19
N ALA A 163 -7.97 30.87 32.62
CA ALA A 163 -8.73 30.60 31.41
C ALA A 163 -10.25 30.62 31.69
N PRO A 164 -11.08 31.12 30.75
CA PRO A 164 -12.52 30.96 30.85
C PRO A 164 -12.86 29.47 30.94
N SER A 165 -13.76 29.08 31.85
CA SER A 165 -14.22 27.71 31.92
C SER A 165 -14.83 27.28 30.59
N SER A 166 -14.13 26.45 29.83
CA SER A 166 -14.72 25.80 28.66
C SER A 166 -15.80 24.85 29.16
N GLN A 167 -16.97 24.88 28.52
CA GLN A 167 -17.99 23.86 28.77
C GLN A 167 -17.42 22.53 28.28
N LYS A 168 -16.89 21.72 29.22
CA LYS A 168 -16.50 20.35 28.94
C LYS A 168 -17.70 19.64 28.30
N GLY A 169 -17.54 19.17 27.05
CA GLY A 169 -18.54 18.31 26.43
C GLY A 169 -18.80 17.10 27.34
N GLN A 170 -20.08 16.75 27.53
CA GLN A 170 -20.41 15.56 28.32
C GLN A 170 -19.84 14.31 27.63
N ARG A 171 -19.00 13.56 28.34
CA ARG A 171 -18.48 12.27 27.88
C ARG A 171 -19.64 11.29 27.70
N THR A 172 -19.64 10.58 26.57
CA THR A 172 -20.63 9.51 26.33
C THR A 172 -20.42 8.35 27.31
N ALA A 173 -21.38 7.44 27.38
CA ALA A 173 -21.26 6.25 28.23
C ALA A 173 -20.08 5.37 27.80
N ALA A 174 -19.90 5.16 26.49
CA ALA A 174 -18.79 4.37 25.94
C ALA A 174 -17.43 5.03 26.21
N GLU A 175 -17.33 6.35 26.04
CA GLU A 175 -16.10 7.10 26.31
C GLU A 175 -15.69 7.05 27.79
N ARG A 176 -16.66 7.19 28.70
CA ARG A 176 -16.41 7.09 30.13
C ARG A 176 -15.94 5.68 30.51
N PHE A 177 -16.66 4.66 30.04
CA PHE A 177 -16.32 3.26 30.30
C PHE A 177 -14.94 2.89 29.73
N PHE A 178 -14.57 3.43 28.56
CA PHE A 178 -13.24 3.23 28.00
C PHE A 178 -12.13 3.75 28.92
N GLY A 179 -12.29 4.97 29.45
CA GLY A 179 -11.31 5.56 30.37
C GLY A 179 -11.24 4.84 31.71
N GLU A 180 -12.39 4.50 32.29
CA GLU A 180 -12.52 3.97 33.65
C GLU A 180 -12.23 2.45 33.74
N GLU A 181 -12.58 1.67 32.72
CA GLU A 181 -12.52 0.20 32.77
C GLU A 181 -11.57 -0.41 31.72
N VAL A 182 -11.59 0.08 30.48
CA VAL A 182 -10.76 -0.49 29.39
C VAL A 182 -9.29 -0.11 29.51
N VAL A 183 -8.97 1.15 29.79
CA VAL A 183 -7.57 1.61 29.89
C VAL A 183 -6.80 0.92 31.02
N PRO A 184 -7.41 0.63 32.19
CA PRO A 184 -6.81 -0.27 33.18
C PRO A 184 -6.48 -1.67 32.65
N VAL A 185 -7.37 -2.30 31.86
CA VAL A 185 -7.09 -3.60 31.20
C VAL A 185 -5.87 -3.47 30.29
N LEU A 186 -5.87 -2.50 29.37
CA LEU A 186 -4.77 -2.25 28.43
C LEU A 186 -3.43 -1.95 29.15
N THR A 187 -3.50 -1.33 30.32
CA THR A 187 -2.32 -1.07 31.16
C THR A 187 -1.77 -2.35 31.78
N ARG A 188 -2.64 -3.20 32.36
CA ARG A 188 -2.25 -4.49 32.96
C ARG A 188 -1.67 -5.44 31.91
N LYS A 189 -2.24 -5.45 30.71
CA LYS A 189 -1.83 -6.29 29.57
C LYS A 189 -0.70 -5.68 28.72
N THR A 190 -0.07 -4.60 29.22
CA THR A 190 1.09 -3.93 28.61
C THR A 190 0.92 -3.47 27.15
N CYS A 191 -0.32 -3.28 26.69
CA CYS A 191 -0.63 -2.90 25.30
C CYS A 191 0.01 -1.56 24.89
N PHE A 192 0.20 -0.63 25.84
CA PHE A 192 0.85 0.67 25.61
C PHE A 192 2.39 0.61 25.45
N GLY A 193 2.97 -0.59 25.37
CA GLY A 193 4.42 -0.77 25.23
C GLY A 193 4.98 -0.02 24.02
N ALA A 194 6.14 0.62 24.19
CA ALA A 194 6.74 1.51 23.18
C ALA A 194 6.90 0.86 21.79
N ASN A 195 7.23 -0.43 21.75
CA ASN A 195 7.45 -1.21 20.52
C ASN A 195 6.19 -1.96 20.04
N CYS A 196 5.12 -2.00 20.85
CA CYS A 196 3.86 -2.71 20.52
C CYS A 196 2.81 -1.73 19.97
N HIS A 197 2.28 -0.82 20.79
CA HIS A 197 1.34 0.22 20.33
C HIS A 197 1.70 1.63 20.84
N GLY A 198 2.91 1.85 21.36
CA GLY A 198 3.38 3.18 21.76
C GLY A 198 3.86 4.04 20.59
N ALA A 199 4.48 5.19 20.90
CA ALA A 199 4.90 6.17 19.89
C ALA A 199 5.93 5.65 18.87
N ALA A 200 6.74 4.66 19.27
CA ALA A 200 7.76 4.03 18.44
C ALA A 200 7.28 2.75 17.73
N ALA A 201 5.99 2.40 17.86
CA ALA A 201 5.45 1.19 17.27
C ALA A 201 5.43 1.25 15.75
N PHE A 202 5.88 0.15 15.13
CA PHE A 202 5.84 -0.08 13.69
C PHE A 202 4.51 -0.74 13.27
N ASN A 203 3.38 -0.12 13.63
CA ASN A 203 2.06 -0.48 13.13
C ASN A 203 1.14 0.74 13.11
N ASP A 204 -0.04 0.56 12.51
CA ASP A 204 -1.02 1.62 12.29
C ASP A 204 -1.80 2.02 13.56
N LEU A 205 -1.80 1.18 14.61
CA LEU A 205 -2.46 1.46 15.88
C LEU A 205 -1.46 2.07 16.87
N ARG A 206 -1.47 3.41 16.96
CA ARG A 206 -0.63 4.16 17.90
C ARG A 206 -1.47 4.72 19.04
N LEU A 207 -1.23 4.20 20.23
CA LEU A 207 -1.84 4.61 21.48
C LEU A 207 -0.92 5.55 22.25
N HIS A 208 -1.52 6.52 22.94
CA HIS A 208 -0.84 7.34 23.92
C HIS A 208 -0.57 6.49 25.17
N SER A 209 0.70 6.38 25.59
CA SER A 209 1.16 5.58 26.73
C SER A 209 0.87 6.21 28.11
N GLY A 210 0.35 7.43 28.11
CA GLY A 210 0.15 8.25 29.31
C GLY A 210 1.43 8.97 29.74
N VAL A 211 1.33 9.77 30.78
CA VAL A 211 2.43 10.54 31.38
C VAL A 211 2.70 9.98 32.78
N PRO A 212 3.79 9.23 33.00
CA PRO A 212 4.14 8.63 34.29
C PRO A 212 4.18 9.61 35.46
N ALA A 213 4.62 10.85 35.21
CA ALA A 213 4.66 11.87 36.25
C ALA A 213 3.29 12.48 36.60
N LEU A 214 2.24 12.15 35.83
CA LEU A 214 0.88 12.62 36.09
C LEU A 214 0.18 11.69 37.10
N GLU A 215 -0.53 12.29 38.05
CA GLU A 215 -1.45 11.56 38.94
C GLU A 215 -2.56 10.88 38.10
N GLY A 216 -2.69 9.56 38.21
CA GLY A 216 -3.60 8.77 37.38
C GLY A 216 -3.08 8.43 35.97
N ARG A 217 -1.88 8.90 35.60
CA ARG A 217 -1.15 8.62 34.34
C ARG A 217 -1.81 9.11 33.04
N PHE A 218 -3.14 9.19 32.96
CA PHE A 218 -3.87 9.56 31.74
C PHE A 218 -4.83 10.72 32.00
N THR A 219 -4.98 11.60 31.01
CA THR A 219 -6.04 12.62 31.00
C THR A 219 -7.24 12.15 30.18
N ASP A 220 -8.38 12.83 30.35
CA ASP A 220 -9.58 12.60 29.51
C ASP A 220 -9.28 12.72 28.01
N ALA A 221 -8.45 13.69 27.62
CA ALA A 221 -8.03 13.86 26.23
C ALA A 221 -7.21 12.66 25.71
N MET A 222 -6.36 12.07 26.56
CA MET A 222 -5.60 10.86 26.20
C MET A 222 -6.52 9.64 26.09
N HIS A 223 -7.48 9.47 27.01
CA HIS A 223 -8.49 8.41 26.90
C HIS A 223 -9.30 8.53 25.62
N ARG A 224 -9.81 9.73 25.32
CA ARG A 224 -10.53 10.02 24.07
C ARG A 224 -9.67 9.70 22.86
N ARG A 225 -8.42 10.17 22.82
CA ARG A 225 -7.49 9.88 21.70
C ARG A 225 -7.28 8.38 21.51
N ASN A 226 -7.06 7.63 22.59
CA ASN A 226 -6.84 6.19 22.53
C ASN A 226 -8.10 5.45 22.03
N ARG A 227 -9.29 5.82 22.53
CA ARG A 227 -10.58 5.31 22.04
C ARG A 227 -10.74 5.56 20.55
N LEU A 228 -10.59 6.81 20.13
CA LEU A 228 -10.72 7.21 18.72
C LEU A 228 -9.68 6.52 17.83
N SER A 229 -8.48 6.24 18.35
CA SER A 229 -7.47 5.46 17.61
C SER A 229 -7.91 4.01 17.39
N MET A 230 -8.54 3.36 18.37
CA MET A 230 -9.11 2.01 18.20
C MET A 230 -10.33 1.98 17.29
N LEU A 231 -11.16 3.02 17.32
CA LEU A 231 -12.27 3.21 16.37
C LEU A 231 -11.80 3.54 14.95
N GLY A 232 -10.50 3.82 14.76
CA GLY A 232 -9.89 4.15 13.47
C GLY A 232 -9.94 5.64 13.13
N GLU A 233 -10.54 6.50 13.95
CA GLU A 233 -10.83 7.92 13.69
C GLU A 233 -9.59 8.86 13.80
N VAL A 234 -8.45 8.39 14.30
CA VAL A 234 -7.22 9.21 14.44
C VAL A 234 -6.22 8.96 13.30
N THR A 235 -5.91 7.71 12.99
CA THR A 235 -4.87 7.36 11.98
C THR A 235 -5.46 7.03 10.62
N GLY A 236 -6.73 6.62 10.55
CA GLY A 236 -7.42 6.26 9.30
C GLY A 236 -6.84 5.06 8.57
N GLN A 237 -6.00 4.27 9.24
CA GLN A 237 -5.30 3.15 8.62
C GLN A 237 -5.79 1.79 9.10
N THR A 238 -6.15 1.66 10.39
CA THR A 238 -6.66 0.41 10.96
C THR A 238 -7.80 0.68 11.93
N ARG A 239 -8.96 0.06 11.68
CA ARG A 239 -10.12 0.04 12.57
C ARG A 239 -10.08 -1.27 13.38
N MET A 240 -10.02 -1.16 14.71
CA MET A 240 -9.94 -2.33 15.60
C MET A 240 -11.30 -2.85 16.05
N VAL A 241 -12.34 -2.03 15.85
CA VAL A 241 -13.68 -2.23 16.41
C VAL A 241 -14.69 -2.43 15.29
N HIS A 242 -15.39 -3.56 15.35
CA HIS A 242 -16.53 -3.86 14.50
C HIS A 242 -17.84 -3.56 15.26
N VAL A 243 -18.68 -2.69 14.69
CA VAL A 243 -19.92 -2.19 15.35
C VAL A 243 -21.20 -2.64 14.65
N ALA A 244 -21.09 -3.37 13.55
CA ALA A 244 -22.20 -3.66 12.65
C ALA A 244 -22.47 -5.16 12.57
N GLY A 245 -22.88 -5.77 13.67
CA GLY A 245 -23.09 -7.22 13.77
C GLY A 245 -22.61 -7.75 15.10
N ASP A 246 -21.88 -8.87 15.06
CA ASP A 246 -21.24 -9.48 16.22
C ASP A 246 -19.99 -8.68 16.62
N VAL A 247 -20.06 -7.99 17.77
CA VAL A 247 -18.95 -7.19 18.29
C VAL A 247 -17.72 -8.03 18.63
N GLU A 248 -17.88 -9.34 18.86
CA GLU A 248 -16.79 -10.24 19.16
C GLU A 248 -15.86 -10.46 17.97
N GLN A 249 -16.30 -10.16 16.75
CA GLN A 249 -15.46 -10.13 15.56
C GLN A 249 -14.51 -8.92 15.52
N SER A 250 -14.53 -8.04 16.51
CA SER A 250 -13.58 -6.94 16.61
C SER A 250 -12.14 -7.46 16.70
N ARG A 251 -11.23 -6.91 15.86
CA ARG A 251 -9.78 -7.15 15.95
C ARG A 251 -9.24 -6.96 17.36
N GLN A 252 -9.80 -5.99 18.10
CA GLN A 252 -9.43 -5.70 19.48
C GLN A 252 -9.65 -6.88 20.44
N LEU A 253 -10.52 -7.84 20.11
CA LEU A 253 -10.70 -9.07 20.87
C LEU A 253 -9.89 -10.20 20.24
N LEU A 254 -10.09 -10.46 18.95
CA LEU A 254 -9.54 -11.66 18.31
C LEU A 254 -8.01 -11.69 18.26
N LYS A 255 -7.33 -10.53 18.23
CA LYS A 255 -5.85 -10.48 18.32
C LYS A 255 -5.31 -10.76 19.72
N ASN A 256 -6.16 -10.79 20.74
CA ASN A 256 -5.74 -10.89 22.13
C ASN A 256 -6.09 -12.23 22.79
N ILE A 257 -6.78 -13.13 22.08
CA ILE A 257 -7.10 -14.48 22.56
C ILE A 257 -6.39 -15.56 21.70
N PRO A 258 -6.16 -16.77 22.24
CA PRO A 258 -5.61 -17.89 21.46
C PRO A 258 -6.42 -18.20 20.20
N ILE A 259 -5.73 -18.57 19.11
CA ILE A 259 -6.41 -19.00 17.86
C ILE A 259 -7.30 -20.22 18.11
N ALA A 260 -6.88 -21.12 19.00
CA ALA A 260 -7.67 -22.26 19.47
C ALA A 260 -8.99 -21.88 20.17
N GLN A 261 -9.21 -20.59 20.48
CA GLN A 261 -10.45 -20.04 21.05
C GLN A 261 -11.20 -19.10 20.07
N GLY A 262 -10.79 -19.10 18.79
CA GLY A 262 -11.35 -18.24 17.75
C GLY A 262 -10.55 -16.96 17.49
N GLY A 263 -9.37 -16.81 18.11
CA GLY A 263 -8.48 -15.69 17.85
C GLY A 263 -7.91 -15.67 16.43
N ILE A 264 -7.27 -14.56 16.09
CA ILE A 264 -6.52 -14.38 14.83
C ILE A 264 -5.08 -14.02 15.16
N LEU A 265 -4.13 -14.40 14.29
CA LEU A 265 -2.71 -14.23 14.57
C LEU A 265 -2.34 -12.78 14.93
N HIS A 266 -1.60 -12.62 16.03
CA HIS A 266 -1.08 -11.33 16.50
C HIS A 266 0.44 -11.40 16.64
N LYS A 267 1.13 -10.42 16.04
CA LYS A 267 2.60 -10.27 16.10
C LYS A 267 3.17 -10.26 17.52
N GLY A 268 2.43 -9.73 18.50
CA GLY A 268 2.81 -9.73 19.92
C GLY A 268 2.55 -11.04 20.66
N GLY A 269 1.98 -12.05 19.99
CA GLY A 269 1.41 -13.25 20.60
C GLY A 269 -0.10 -13.12 20.82
N ASN A 270 -0.77 -14.24 21.09
CA ASN A 270 -2.22 -14.32 21.26
C ASN A 270 -2.66 -14.58 22.70
N GLU A 271 -1.73 -14.71 23.65
CA GLU A 271 -1.99 -15.13 25.04
C GLU A 271 -2.17 -13.93 25.99
N PHE A 272 -2.83 -12.86 25.54
CA PHE A 272 -3.09 -11.70 26.39
C PHE A 272 -4.34 -11.86 27.24
N LEU A 273 -5.36 -12.52 26.70
CA LEU A 273 -6.68 -12.76 27.27
C LEU A 273 -7.11 -14.20 26.96
N GLU A 274 -8.11 -14.68 27.69
CA GLU A 274 -8.86 -15.88 27.36
C GLU A 274 -10.35 -15.56 27.26
N ARG A 275 -11.04 -16.26 26.35
CA ARG A 275 -12.49 -16.14 26.21
C ARG A 275 -13.16 -16.49 27.54
N GLY A 276 -13.96 -15.57 28.08
CA GLY A 276 -14.65 -15.70 29.36
C GLY A 276 -13.83 -15.30 30.59
N ASP A 277 -12.64 -14.72 30.42
CA ASP A 277 -11.97 -14.02 31.50
C ASP A 277 -12.61 -12.63 31.77
N PRO A 278 -12.50 -12.06 33.00
CA PRO A 278 -13.15 -10.79 33.31
C PRO A 278 -12.66 -9.58 32.49
N ASP A 279 -11.42 -9.62 32.01
CA ASP A 279 -10.83 -8.54 31.20
C ASP A 279 -11.39 -8.58 29.77
N TYR A 280 -11.61 -9.77 29.21
CA TYR A 280 -12.30 -10.03 27.93
C TYR A 280 -13.74 -9.52 27.99
N ASP A 281 -14.48 -9.91 29.02
CA ASP A 281 -15.87 -9.47 29.22
C ASP A 281 -15.97 -7.94 29.35
N THR A 282 -14.97 -7.30 29.96
CA THR A 282 -14.86 -5.83 30.04
C THR A 282 -14.71 -5.21 28.65
N LEU A 283 -13.87 -5.79 27.79
CA LEU A 283 -13.71 -5.31 26.40
C LEU A 283 -14.98 -5.55 25.57
N VAL A 284 -15.61 -6.72 25.68
CA VAL A 284 -16.90 -7.01 25.02
C VAL A 284 -17.94 -5.96 25.43
N ARG A 285 -18.05 -5.69 26.73
CA ARG A 285 -19.00 -4.69 27.24
C ARG A 285 -18.75 -3.30 26.67
N TRP A 286 -17.50 -2.88 26.54
CA TRP A 286 -17.16 -1.62 25.90
C TRP A 286 -17.61 -1.61 24.43
N LEU A 287 -17.35 -2.67 23.67
CA LEU A 287 -17.72 -2.77 22.26
C LEU A 287 -19.24 -2.76 22.05
N GLU A 288 -20.02 -3.36 22.96
CA GLU A 288 -21.49 -3.25 22.96
C GLU A 288 -21.96 -1.80 23.13
N LEU A 289 -21.29 -1.02 23.99
CA LEU A 289 -21.58 0.40 24.18
C LEU A 289 -21.23 1.20 22.92
N GLU A 290 -20.10 0.91 22.27
CA GLU A 290 -19.72 1.52 20.99
C GLU A 290 -20.73 1.20 19.88
N ALA A 291 -21.17 -0.05 19.76
CA ALA A 291 -22.19 -0.46 18.81
C ALA A 291 -23.53 0.24 19.07
N SER A 292 -23.91 0.39 20.34
CA SER A 292 -25.12 1.11 20.74
C SER A 292 -25.05 2.60 20.38
N GLU A 293 -23.91 3.25 20.65
CA GLU A 293 -23.66 4.65 20.28
C GLU A 293 -23.68 4.84 18.76
N ALA A 294 -23.08 3.92 17.99
CA ALA A 294 -23.09 3.95 16.53
C ALA A 294 -24.52 3.83 15.95
N ARG A 295 -25.36 2.96 16.51
CA ARG A 295 -26.79 2.84 16.12
C ARG A 295 -27.57 4.12 16.44
N GLN A 296 -27.30 4.77 17.58
CA GLN A 296 -27.94 6.03 17.94
C GLN A 296 -27.54 7.17 17.00
N ARG A 297 -26.25 7.28 16.67
CA ARG A 297 -25.72 8.30 15.74
C ARG A 297 -26.31 8.15 14.33
N THR A 298 -26.34 6.92 13.82
CA THR A 298 -26.85 6.64 12.46
C THR A 298 -28.37 6.59 12.38
N GLY A 299 -29.07 6.40 13.50
CA GLY A 299 -30.50 6.15 13.52
C GLY A 299 -30.91 4.84 12.82
N ALA A 300 -29.97 3.89 12.67
CA ALA A 300 -30.15 2.68 11.89
C ALA A 300 -29.81 1.39 12.69
N PRO A 301 -30.47 0.25 12.38
CA PRO A 301 -30.22 -1.02 13.06
C PRO A 301 -28.96 -1.72 12.49
N LEU A 302 -27.78 -1.16 12.76
CA LEU A 302 -26.50 -1.72 12.28
C LEU A 302 -26.35 -3.20 12.65
N GLY A 303 -26.04 -4.04 11.66
CA GLY A 303 -25.93 -5.50 11.75
C GLY A 303 -27.22 -6.26 11.43
N GLU A 304 -28.34 -5.58 11.17
CA GLU A 304 -29.59 -6.25 10.80
C GLU A 304 -29.45 -6.94 9.43
N GLU A 305 -29.58 -8.28 9.43
CA GLU A 305 -29.60 -9.09 8.21
C GLU A 305 -31.03 -9.20 7.66
N ARG A 306 -31.18 -8.93 6.37
CA ARG A 306 -32.45 -8.96 5.63
C ARG A 306 -32.42 -9.96 4.47
N GLY A 307 -31.49 -10.91 4.47
CA GLY A 307 -31.41 -11.98 3.47
C GLY A 307 -30.17 -11.89 2.58
N LEU A 308 -30.24 -12.51 1.41
CA LEU A 308 -29.12 -12.72 0.50
C LEU A 308 -29.55 -12.39 -0.93
N VAL A 309 -28.80 -11.54 -1.64
CA VAL A 309 -28.94 -11.42 -3.09
C VAL A 309 -27.81 -12.16 -3.80
N PHE A 310 -28.11 -12.74 -4.95
CA PHE A 310 -27.17 -13.52 -5.74
C PHE A 310 -27.60 -13.56 -7.20
N VAL A 311 -26.72 -14.00 -8.09
CA VAL A 311 -27.04 -14.18 -9.50
C VAL A 311 -27.11 -15.66 -9.81
N ARG A 312 -28.18 -16.08 -10.48
CA ARG A 312 -28.32 -17.43 -11.04
C ARG A 312 -28.04 -17.38 -12.54
N ARG A 313 -27.26 -18.35 -13.05
CA ARG A 313 -26.89 -18.47 -14.48
C ARG A 313 -26.95 -19.92 -14.98
N PRO A 314 -26.97 -20.16 -16.30
CA PRO A 314 -26.63 -21.47 -16.86
C PRO A 314 -25.21 -21.89 -16.49
N ARG A 315 -24.96 -23.20 -16.36
CA ARG A 315 -23.64 -23.75 -15.96
C ARG A 315 -22.56 -23.61 -17.02
N ASP A 316 -22.96 -23.60 -18.28
CA ASP A 316 -22.09 -23.54 -19.46
C ASP A 316 -21.70 -22.10 -19.82
N THR A 317 -21.46 -21.25 -18.83
CA THR A 317 -21.02 -19.85 -19.01
C THR A 317 -19.56 -19.66 -18.59
N PRO A 318 -18.57 -20.15 -19.38
CA PRO A 318 -17.16 -20.03 -19.05
C PRO A 318 -16.70 -18.56 -19.11
N GLN A 319 -15.94 -18.12 -18.10
CA GLN A 319 -15.50 -16.73 -17.97
C GLN A 319 -14.11 -16.63 -17.35
N ARG A 320 -13.12 -16.16 -18.12
CA ARG A 320 -11.79 -15.82 -17.56
C ARG A 320 -11.82 -14.45 -16.89
N TYR A 321 -10.95 -14.29 -15.90
CA TYR A 321 -10.99 -13.11 -15.03
C TYR A 321 -10.75 -11.78 -15.75
N PHE A 322 -9.84 -11.74 -16.72
CA PHE A 322 -9.45 -10.54 -17.47
C PHE A 322 -9.98 -10.53 -18.92
N GLU A 323 -10.87 -11.45 -19.28
CA GLU A 323 -11.50 -11.55 -20.62
C GLU A 323 -13.01 -11.66 -20.41
N ASP A 324 -13.70 -10.51 -20.31
CA ASP A 324 -15.08 -10.47 -19.81
C ASP A 324 -16.09 -9.65 -20.62
N ASP A 325 -15.83 -9.51 -21.91
CA ASP A 325 -16.67 -8.82 -22.89
C ASP A 325 -17.74 -9.74 -23.52
N ALA A 326 -17.53 -11.05 -23.52
CA ALA A 326 -18.44 -12.05 -24.08
C ALA A 326 -19.85 -12.03 -23.45
N PHE A 327 -20.89 -12.01 -24.29
CA PHE A 327 -22.31 -12.06 -23.89
C PHE A 327 -22.68 -13.46 -23.42
N LEU A 328 -22.97 -13.56 -22.12
CA LEU A 328 -23.34 -14.79 -21.43
C LEU A 328 -24.81 -14.69 -21.00
N ALA A 329 -25.71 -15.09 -21.89
CA ALA A 329 -27.16 -14.98 -21.68
C ALA A 329 -27.67 -15.93 -20.59
N GLY A 330 -28.72 -15.51 -19.88
CA GLY A 330 -29.45 -16.34 -18.92
C GLY A 330 -29.20 -16.00 -17.45
N GLY A 331 -28.55 -14.86 -17.17
CA GLY A 331 -28.29 -14.42 -15.81
C GLY A 331 -29.40 -13.56 -15.24
N ASP A 332 -29.84 -13.87 -14.02
CA ASP A 332 -30.83 -13.09 -13.27
C ASP A 332 -30.40 -12.86 -11.82
N LEU A 333 -30.79 -11.71 -11.25
CA LEU A 333 -30.59 -11.38 -9.85
C LEU A 333 -31.76 -11.92 -9.02
N PHE A 334 -31.45 -12.70 -8.00
CA PHE A 334 -32.40 -13.27 -7.06
C PHE A 334 -32.20 -12.69 -5.66
N TRP A 335 -33.28 -12.61 -4.89
CA TRP A 335 -33.27 -12.31 -3.47
C TRP A 335 -33.86 -13.48 -2.69
N PHE A 336 -33.04 -14.10 -1.84
CA PHE A 336 -33.46 -15.07 -0.85
C PHE A 336 -33.78 -14.36 0.46
N HIS A 337 -35.07 -14.29 0.80
CA HIS A 337 -35.59 -13.60 1.98
C HIS A 337 -36.76 -14.39 2.58
N GLN A 338 -36.75 -14.57 3.91
CA GLN A 338 -37.81 -15.28 4.64
C GLN A 338 -38.11 -16.68 4.07
N GLY A 339 -37.08 -17.42 3.64
CA GLY A 339 -37.21 -18.76 3.07
C GLY A 339 -37.84 -18.80 1.68
N ARG A 340 -37.89 -17.67 0.96
CA ARG A 340 -38.40 -17.56 -0.41
C ARG A 340 -37.36 -16.94 -1.31
N GLU A 341 -37.29 -17.45 -2.54
CA GLU A 341 -36.52 -16.83 -3.62
C GLU A 341 -37.44 -15.97 -4.49
N LEU A 342 -37.01 -14.75 -4.77
CA LEU A 342 -37.67 -13.83 -5.69
C LEU A 342 -36.68 -13.44 -6.81
N ASN A 343 -37.06 -13.64 -8.07
CA ASN A 343 -36.32 -13.08 -9.20
C ASN A 343 -36.63 -11.58 -9.32
N LEU A 344 -35.62 -10.75 -9.13
CA LEU A 344 -35.74 -9.29 -9.10
C LEU A 344 -35.69 -8.66 -10.49
N THR A 345 -35.13 -9.34 -11.48
CA THR A 345 -34.74 -8.73 -12.76
C THR A 345 -35.48 -9.24 -13.97
N ALA A 346 -36.26 -10.32 -13.85
CA ALA A 346 -37.05 -10.87 -14.95
C ALA A 346 -37.92 -9.83 -15.69
N ALA A 347 -38.47 -8.85 -14.97
CA ALA A 347 -39.29 -7.79 -15.56
C ALA A 347 -38.49 -6.78 -16.41
N LEU A 348 -37.16 -6.73 -16.28
CA LEU A 348 -36.28 -5.80 -16.99
C LEU A 348 -35.89 -6.28 -18.39
N HIS A 349 -36.12 -7.56 -18.70
CA HIS A 349 -35.76 -8.19 -19.98
C HIS A 349 -36.86 -9.12 -20.50
N PRO A 350 -38.12 -8.64 -20.67
CA PRO A 350 -39.24 -9.49 -21.09
C PRO A 350 -39.06 -10.12 -22.47
N ASP A 351 -38.17 -9.58 -23.30
CA ASP A 351 -37.93 -10.00 -24.68
C ASP A 351 -36.94 -11.17 -24.81
N GLY A 352 -36.23 -11.55 -23.73
CA GLY A 352 -35.27 -12.65 -23.77
C GLY A 352 -34.21 -12.58 -22.66
N PRO A 353 -33.37 -13.63 -22.54
CA PRO A 353 -32.43 -13.78 -21.44
C PRO A 353 -31.35 -12.68 -21.43
N ALA A 354 -31.21 -11.98 -20.30
CA ALA A 354 -30.17 -10.98 -20.09
C ALA A 354 -28.86 -11.58 -19.54
N ASP A 355 -27.84 -10.73 -19.47
CA ASP A 355 -26.54 -11.01 -18.87
C ASP A 355 -26.37 -10.06 -17.68
N ILE A 356 -26.55 -10.56 -16.45
CA ILE A 356 -26.53 -9.79 -15.18
C ILE A 356 -25.38 -10.23 -14.28
N ARG A 357 -24.59 -9.29 -13.74
CA ARG A 357 -23.33 -9.59 -13.01
C ARG A 357 -23.10 -8.69 -11.80
N ALA A 358 -22.31 -9.24 -10.87
CA ALA A 358 -21.57 -8.48 -9.86
C ALA A 358 -22.40 -7.48 -9.02
N PRO A 359 -23.49 -7.91 -8.38
CA PRO A 359 -24.27 -7.03 -7.51
C PRO A 359 -23.45 -6.49 -6.32
N ASP A 360 -23.89 -5.34 -5.80
CA ASP A 360 -23.49 -4.79 -4.50
C ASP A 360 -24.69 -4.17 -3.78
N VAL A 361 -24.69 -4.21 -2.45
CA VAL A 361 -25.82 -3.79 -1.62
C VAL A 361 -25.50 -2.47 -0.90
N SER A 362 -26.47 -1.55 -0.90
CA SER A 362 -26.37 -0.24 -0.24
C SER A 362 -26.18 -0.39 1.27
N TYR A 363 -25.57 0.61 1.92
CA TYR A 363 -25.26 0.55 3.36
C TYR A 363 -26.50 0.48 4.26
N ASP A 364 -27.63 1.04 3.80
CA ASP A 364 -28.93 0.96 4.48
C ASP A 364 -29.71 -0.33 4.18
N ALA A 365 -29.15 -1.21 3.34
CA ALA A 365 -29.69 -2.51 2.93
C ALA A 365 -31.07 -2.42 2.28
N ARG A 366 -31.25 -1.44 1.39
CA ARG A 366 -32.52 -1.19 0.67
C ARG A 366 -32.39 -1.24 -0.85
N ARG A 367 -31.17 -1.07 -1.38
CA ARG A 367 -30.92 -0.99 -2.81
C ARG A 367 -29.77 -1.89 -3.22
N VAL A 368 -29.83 -2.36 -4.46
CA VAL A 368 -28.80 -3.18 -5.07
C VAL A 368 -28.39 -2.54 -6.39
N VAL A 369 -27.09 -2.34 -6.58
CA VAL A 369 -26.51 -2.01 -7.89
C VAL A 369 -25.96 -3.26 -8.54
N PHE A 370 -26.07 -3.37 -9.86
CA PHE A 370 -25.56 -4.50 -10.64
C PHE A 370 -25.30 -4.07 -12.09
N SER A 371 -24.50 -4.84 -12.82
CA SER A 371 -24.29 -4.63 -14.25
C SER A 371 -25.21 -5.53 -15.06
N MET A 372 -25.81 -4.98 -16.10
CA MET A 372 -26.75 -5.69 -16.97
C MET A 372 -26.61 -5.26 -18.43
N ARG A 373 -26.79 -6.21 -19.34
CA ARG A 373 -27.12 -5.97 -20.75
C ARG A 373 -28.14 -6.99 -21.23
N ARG A 374 -29.01 -6.63 -22.18
CA ARG A 374 -30.09 -7.51 -22.65
C ARG A 374 -29.72 -8.31 -23.90
N ALA A 375 -28.71 -7.85 -24.64
CA ALA A 375 -28.23 -8.50 -25.85
C ALA A 375 -26.73 -8.25 -26.05
N ALA A 376 -26.10 -9.06 -26.91
CA ALA A 376 -24.69 -8.87 -27.29
C ALA A 376 -24.41 -7.53 -27.97
N SER A 377 -25.42 -6.90 -28.59
CA SER A 377 -25.33 -5.58 -29.22
C SER A 377 -25.54 -4.42 -28.24
N GLU A 378 -25.74 -4.69 -26.95
CA GLU A 378 -25.87 -3.68 -25.91
C GLU A 378 -24.61 -3.64 -25.03
N PRO A 379 -24.20 -2.43 -24.58
CA PRO A 379 -23.15 -2.31 -23.59
C PRO A 379 -23.62 -2.89 -22.26
N PHE A 380 -22.67 -3.21 -21.38
CA PHE A 380 -23.02 -3.39 -19.98
C PHE A 380 -23.22 -2.01 -19.40
N ASP A 381 -24.38 -1.79 -18.80
CA ASP A 381 -24.63 -0.60 -18.01
C ASP A 381 -24.92 -1.00 -16.56
N VAL A 382 -24.68 -0.06 -15.64
CA VAL A 382 -25.01 -0.21 -14.23
C VAL A 382 -26.47 0.16 -14.03
N TRP A 383 -27.17 -0.69 -13.29
CA TRP A 383 -28.56 -0.51 -12.86
C TRP A 383 -28.61 -0.47 -11.33
N GLU A 384 -29.60 0.23 -10.79
CA GLU A 384 -29.96 0.20 -9.37
C GLU A 384 -31.41 -0.26 -9.23
N LEU A 385 -31.66 -1.14 -8.26
CA LEU A 385 -32.96 -1.67 -7.92
C LEU A 385 -33.25 -1.48 -6.43
N GLU A 386 -34.47 -1.05 -6.11
CA GLU A 386 -34.98 -0.98 -4.74
C GLU A 386 -35.64 -2.31 -4.34
N LEU A 387 -35.16 -2.93 -3.26
CA LEU A 387 -35.54 -4.30 -2.87
C LEU A 387 -37.03 -4.44 -2.53
N ASP A 388 -37.59 -3.45 -1.81
CA ASP A 388 -38.98 -3.51 -1.32
C ASP A 388 -40.01 -3.32 -2.45
N THR A 389 -39.68 -2.53 -3.47
CA THR A 389 -40.62 -2.14 -4.53
C THR A 389 -40.37 -2.88 -5.85
N GLY A 390 -39.16 -3.41 -6.06
CA GLY A 390 -38.69 -3.93 -7.34
C GLY A 390 -38.48 -2.85 -8.40
N ALA A 391 -38.57 -1.57 -8.04
CA ALA A 391 -38.34 -0.47 -8.98
C ALA A 391 -36.86 -0.42 -9.37
N ALA A 392 -36.58 -0.41 -10.68
CA ALA A 392 -35.23 -0.37 -11.22
C ALA A 392 -35.00 0.86 -12.09
N ARG A 393 -33.77 1.34 -12.14
CA ARG A 393 -33.31 2.43 -13.01
C ARG A 393 -31.89 2.18 -13.51
N GLN A 394 -31.63 2.60 -14.74
CA GLN A 394 -30.30 2.58 -15.34
C GLN A 394 -29.51 3.83 -14.89
N LEU A 395 -28.23 3.66 -14.53
CA LEU A 395 -27.37 4.70 -13.99
C LEU A 395 -26.22 5.11 -14.92
N THR A 396 -25.75 4.23 -15.81
CA THR A 396 -24.73 4.55 -16.82
C THR A 396 -25.32 4.44 -18.21
N PHE A 397 -24.73 5.16 -19.18
CA PHE A 397 -25.25 5.19 -20.54
C PHE A 397 -24.11 5.24 -21.56
N SER A 398 -23.76 4.11 -22.16
CA SER A 398 -22.87 4.11 -23.33
C SER A 398 -23.66 4.22 -24.65
N SER A 399 -23.18 5.06 -25.57
CA SER A 399 -23.63 5.05 -26.96
C SER A 399 -22.86 4.04 -27.82
N ASP A 400 -21.71 3.59 -27.34
CA ASP A 400 -20.86 2.62 -28.00
C ASP A 400 -21.09 1.23 -27.37
N PRO A 401 -21.60 0.24 -28.14
CA PRO A 401 -21.91 -1.08 -27.61
C PRO A 401 -20.70 -1.88 -27.13
N THR A 402 -19.47 -1.47 -27.49
CA THR A 402 -18.24 -2.12 -27.02
C THR A 402 -17.70 -1.49 -25.73
N VAL A 403 -18.31 -0.41 -25.24
CA VAL A 403 -17.92 0.25 -23.99
C VAL A 403 -18.83 -0.20 -22.86
N HIS A 404 -18.26 -0.95 -21.93
CA HIS A 404 -18.94 -1.62 -20.83
C HIS A 404 -18.67 -0.90 -19.50
N PHE A 405 -19.68 -0.83 -18.63
CA PHE A 405 -19.58 -0.44 -17.22
C PHE A 405 -19.91 -1.65 -16.34
N GLN A 406 -18.92 -2.13 -15.60
CA GLN A 406 -18.94 -3.40 -14.87
C GLN A 406 -18.55 -3.24 -13.39
N ASP A 407 -18.80 -4.27 -12.60
CA ASP A 407 -18.40 -4.40 -11.19
C ASP A 407 -18.74 -3.17 -10.32
N PRO A 408 -20.01 -2.68 -10.29
CA PRO A 408 -20.39 -1.52 -9.50
C PRO A 408 -20.28 -1.78 -8.01
N GLN A 409 -19.82 -0.80 -7.24
CA GLN A 409 -19.79 -0.81 -5.77
C GLN A 409 -20.30 0.52 -5.22
N TYR A 410 -21.13 0.44 -4.18
CA TYR A 410 -21.48 1.62 -3.38
C TYR A 410 -20.28 2.05 -2.55
N VAL A 411 -19.95 3.34 -2.62
CA VAL A 411 -18.93 3.99 -1.79
C VAL A 411 -19.55 5.14 -1.01
N PRO A 412 -19.01 5.55 0.14
CA PRO A 412 -19.51 6.72 0.86
C PRO A 412 -19.35 7.98 0.01
N ASP A 413 -20.38 8.85 0.01
CA ASP A 413 -20.28 10.16 -0.65
C ASP A 413 -19.17 10.98 0.03
N PRO A 414 -18.14 11.43 -0.71
CA PRO A 414 -17.06 12.25 -0.15
C PRO A 414 -17.53 13.57 0.47
N GLN A 415 -18.73 14.02 0.12
CA GLN A 415 -19.35 15.23 0.68
C GLN A 415 -20.16 14.97 1.95
N ASP A 416 -20.28 13.71 2.39
CA ASP A 416 -20.94 13.38 3.65
C ASP A 416 -19.98 13.54 4.84
N ALA A 417 -19.95 14.73 5.42
CA ALA A 417 -19.04 15.09 6.50
C ALA A 417 -19.27 14.31 7.81
N SER A 418 -20.49 13.81 8.08
CA SER A 418 -20.75 13.03 9.30
C SER A 418 -20.42 11.54 9.15
N GLY A 419 -20.52 10.99 7.94
CA GLY A 419 -20.42 9.55 7.69
C GLY A 419 -21.61 8.74 8.24
N GLU A 420 -22.62 9.39 8.82
CA GLU A 420 -23.72 8.73 9.54
C GLU A 420 -24.95 8.46 8.65
N GLN A 421 -25.07 9.15 7.50
CA GLN A 421 -26.22 9.06 6.60
C GLN A 421 -26.08 7.86 5.65
N LEU A 422 -26.52 6.67 6.04
CA LEU A 422 -26.22 5.42 5.31
C LEU A 422 -26.69 5.39 3.85
N ASP A 423 -27.73 6.14 3.50
CA ASP A 423 -28.25 6.24 2.12
C ASP A 423 -27.49 7.24 1.24
N ARG A 424 -26.65 8.09 1.84
CA ARG A 424 -25.83 9.07 1.12
C ARG A 424 -24.53 8.45 0.61
N VAL A 425 -24.56 8.02 -0.64
CA VAL A 425 -23.50 7.24 -1.29
C VAL A 425 -23.12 7.83 -2.66
N ALA A 426 -21.97 7.40 -3.18
CA ALA A 426 -21.52 7.54 -4.56
C ALA A 426 -21.29 6.14 -5.15
N LEU A 427 -20.96 6.08 -6.44
CA LEU A 427 -20.73 4.83 -7.14
C LEU A 427 -19.29 4.77 -7.68
N VAL A 428 -18.65 3.62 -7.53
CA VAL A 428 -17.47 3.25 -8.31
C VAL A 428 -17.73 2.00 -9.14
N MET A 429 -17.06 1.90 -10.28
CA MET A 429 -17.22 0.81 -11.24
C MET A 429 -15.97 0.70 -12.10
N VAL A 430 -15.82 -0.38 -12.85
CA VAL A 430 -14.78 -0.50 -13.87
C VAL A 430 -15.36 -0.27 -15.26
N SER A 431 -14.58 0.34 -16.16
CA SER A 431 -14.99 0.52 -17.56
C SER A 431 -13.80 0.51 -18.51
N ASN A 432 -14.02 -0.01 -19.71
CA ASN A 432 -13.07 0.04 -20.83
C ASN A 432 -13.22 1.29 -21.71
N ARG A 433 -13.90 2.34 -21.21
CA ARG A 433 -14.13 3.62 -21.90
C ARG A 433 -12.84 4.32 -22.36
N SER A 434 -11.68 4.03 -21.77
CA SER A 434 -10.39 4.55 -22.22
C SER A 434 -9.99 4.06 -23.62
N GLY A 435 -10.57 2.94 -24.08
CA GLY A 435 -10.26 2.27 -25.35
C GLY A 435 -8.84 1.69 -25.37
N GLU A 436 -8.27 1.45 -24.19
CA GLU A 436 -6.94 0.88 -24.00
C GLU A 436 -7.02 -0.65 -23.98
N TRP A 437 -5.93 -1.30 -24.31
CA TRP A 437 -5.81 -2.76 -24.31
C TRP A 437 -4.63 -3.16 -23.44
N ALA A 438 -4.72 -4.34 -22.84
CA ALA A 438 -3.68 -4.91 -21.99
C ALA A 438 -3.59 -6.42 -22.24
N MET A 439 -2.45 -7.01 -21.90
CA MET A 439 -2.36 -8.47 -21.87
C MET A 439 -3.43 -9.04 -20.92
N SER A 440 -3.92 -10.24 -21.24
CA SER A 440 -4.84 -11.00 -20.40
C SER A 440 -4.28 -12.37 -20.01
N SER A 441 -3.12 -12.75 -20.54
CA SER A 441 -2.37 -13.96 -20.16
C SER A 441 -0.85 -13.68 -20.17
N PRO A 442 -0.03 -14.53 -19.52
CA PRO A 442 1.43 -14.37 -19.55
C PRO A 442 2.04 -14.60 -20.94
N GLU A 443 3.23 -14.05 -21.17
CA GLU A 443 4.07 -14.30 -22.38
C GLU A 443 4.97 -15.55 -22.23
N GLY A 444 4.89 -16.24 -21.09
CA GLY A 444 5.67 -17.42 -20.77
C GLY A 444 5.23 -18.03 -19.44
N ILE A 445 5.12 -19.36 -19.39
CA ILE A 445 4.82 -20.10 -18.17
C ILE A 445 6.14 -20.49 -17.52
N LEU A 446 6.35 -20.08 -16.28
CA LEU A 446 7.54 -20.45 -15.55
C LEU A 446 7.31 -21.76 -14.80
N GLY A 447 8.23 -22.70 -14.97
CA GLY A 447 8.30 -23.93 -14.18
C GLY A 447 9.61 -24.05 -13.42
N GLU A 448 9.58 -24.85 -12.36
CA GLU A 448 10.71 -25.15 -11.48
C GLU A 448 10.84 -26.67 -11.39
N ALA A 449 12.00 -27.20 -11.74
CA ALA A 449 12.19 -28.64 -11.68
C ALA A 449 12.46 -29.08 -10.24
N GLU A 450 11.90 -30.21 -9.79
CA GLU A 450 12.41 -30.92 -8.61
C GLU A 450 13.58 -31.85 -8.96
N GLY A 451 13.73 -32.19 -10.25
CA GLY A 451 14.81 -33.03 -10.76
C GLY A 451 14.64 -33.40 -12.23
N GLY A 452 15.33 -34.45 -12.65
CA GLY A 452 15.19 -34.96 -14.01
C GLY A 452 16.45 -35.64 -14.55
N ASP A 453 16.48 -35.80 -15.87
CA ASP A 453 17.63 -36.25 -16.60
C ASP A 453 17.95 -35.26 -17.74
N ARG A 454 18.68 -35.69 -18.78
CA ARG A 454 19.03 -34.79 -19.89
C ARG A 454 17.86 -34.59 -20.86
N LEU A 455 16.86 -35.46 -20.87
CA LEU A 455 15.69 -35.43 -21.74
C LEU A 455 14.38 -35.18 -20.97
N ARG A 456 14.40 -35.31 -19.64
CA ARG A 456 13.24 -35.15 -18.78
C ARG A 456 13.43 -34.06 -17.75
N ILE A 457 12.42 -33.22 -17.61
CA ILE A 457 12.24 -32.31 -16.48
C ILE A 457 11.11 -32.88 -15.64
N VAL A 458 11.37 -33.12 -14.35
CA VAL A 458 10.35 -33.47 -13.36
C VAL A 458 9.91 -32.18 -12.68
N ASP A 459 8.63 -31.85 -12.82
CA ASP A 459 7.98 -30.66 -12.26
C ASP A 459 6.63 -31.10 -11.68
N GLU A 460 6.60 -31.48 -10.40
CA GLU A 460 5.41 -32.00 -9.71
C GLU A 460 4.29 -30.96 -9.59
N GLN A 461 4.61 -29.67 -9.79
CA GLN A 461 3.65 -28.57 -9.74
C GLN A 461 2.88 -28.41 -11.08
N LEU A 462 3.38 -29.00 -12.16
CA LEU A 462 2.74 -29.01 -13.47
C LEU A 462 1.46 -29.87 -13.47
N SER A 463 0.32 -29.22 -13.29
CA SER A 463 -1.01 -29.86 -13.11
C SER A 463 -1.93 -29.78 -14.34
N GLU A 464 -1.41 -29.23 -15.44
CA GLU A 464 -2.11 -29.11 -16.70
C GLU A 464 -2.38 -30.47 -17.34
N LYS A 465 -3.49 -30.53 -18.07
CA LYS A 465 -3.92 -31.72 -18.80
C LYS A 465 -2.78 -32.21 -19.72
N PRO A 466 -2.51 -33.54 -19.79
CA PRO A 466 -1.47 -34.07 -20.65
C PRO A 466 -1.59 -33.59 -22.10
N GLY A 467 -0.45 -33.20 -22.69
CA GLY A 467 -0.35 -32.67 -24.04
C GLY A 467 -0.65 -31.19 -24.20
N THR A 468 -0.93 -30.45 -23.11
CA THR A 468 -1.22 -29.00 -23.18
C THR A 468 -0.05 -28.23 -23.78
N TYR A 469 1.18 -28.61 -23.41
CA TYR A 469 2.40 -27.91 -23.83
C TYR A 469 3.18 -28.63 -24.94
N ASP A 470 2.64 -29.68 -25.55
CA ASP A 470 3.32 -30.41 -26.63
C ASP A 470 3.67 -29.47 -27.80
N GLY A 471 4.90 -29.57 -28.29
CA GLY A 471 5.43 -28.73 -29.37
C GLY A 471 5.86 -27.32 -28.98
N HIS A 472 5.62 -26.87 -27.74
CA HIS A 472 6.06 -25.56 -27.25
C HIS A 472 7.58 -25.52 -27.05
N MET A 473 8.15 -24.32 -27.03
CA MET A 473 9.57 -24.12 -26.74
C MET A 473 9.78 -23.93 -25.24
N ILE A 474 10.78 -24.60 -24.69
CA ILE A 474 11.27 -24.40 -23.33
C ILE A 474 12.62 -23.70 -23.39
N ARG A 475 12.83 -22.71 -22.52
CA ARG A 475 14.13 -22.06 -22.29
C ARG A 475 14.50 -22.17 -20.82
N VAL A 476 15.69 -22.69 -20.52
CA VAL A 476 16.21 -22.71 -19.15
C VAL A 476 16.74 -21.32 -18.79
N VAL A 477 16.16 -20.72 -17.75
CA VAL A 477 16.43 -19.34 -17.32
C VAL A 477 17.29 -19.26 -16.06
N ARG A 478 17.42 -20.36 -15.31
CA ARG A 478 18.25 -20.46 -14.10
C ARG A 478 18.73 -21.91 -13.89
N GLY A 479 19.84 -22.06 -13.18
CA GLY A 479 20.36 -23.36 -12.73
C GLY A 479 21.15 -24.11 -13.80
N THR A 480 21.23 -25.42 -13.62
CA THR A 480 21.82 -26.34 -14.61
C THR A 480 21.19 -26.12 -15.99
N ASN A 481 22.04 -26.08 -17.02
CA ASN A 481 21.63 -25.82 -18.41
C ASN A 481 21.09 -24.41 -18.75
N ARG A 482 21.26 -23.41 -17.89
CA ARG A 482 20.88 -22.00 -18.18
C ARG A 482 21.30 -21.56 -19.59
N GLY A 483 20.39 -20.87 -20.29
CA GLY A 483 20.57 -20.40 -21.66
C GLY A 483 20.13 -21.41 -22.73
N GLN A 484 20.03 -22.70 -22.41
CA GLN A 484 19.63 -23.72 -23.38
C GLN A 484 18.12 -23.69 -23.67
N THR A 485 17.76 -23.96 -24.93
CA THR A 485 16.37 -24.09 -25.39
C THR A 485 16.07 -25.47 -25.97
N ARG A 486 14.88 -26.01 -25.74
CA ARG A 486 14.40 -27.28 -26.29
C ARG A 486 12.94 -27.20 -26.73
N ARG A 487 12.47 -28.16 -27.52
CA ARG A 487 11.05 -28.32 -27.82
C ARG A 487 10.45 -29.40 -26.92
N VAL A 488 9.25 -29.16 -26.40
CA VAL A 488 8.48 -30.18 -25.68
C VAL A 488 8.04 -31.26 -26.67
N GLU A 489 8.54 -32.47 -26.49
CA GLU A 489 8.11 -33.64 -27.25
C GLU A 489 6.81 -34.19 -26.66
N HIS A 490 6.74 -34.31 -25.34
CA HIS A 490 5.54 -34.75 -24.63
C HIS A 490 5.48 -34.18 -23.21
N GLN A 491 4.31 -33.69 -22.81
CA GLN A 491 4.01 -33.25 -21.45
C GLN A 491 2.94 -34.14 -20.80
N THR A 492 3.19 -34.55 -19.56
CA THR A 492 2.22 -35.19 -18.66
C THR A 492 2.12 -34.41 -17.36
N VAL A 493 1.13 -34.72 -16.52
CA VAL A 493 1.09 -34.18 -15.15
C VAL A 493 2.39 -34.56 -14.43
N GLY A 494 3.11 -33.58 -13.90
CA GLY A 494 4.36 -33.81 -13.17
C GLY A 494 5.65 -33.92 -14.00
N GLU A 495 5.57 -33.94 -15.34
CA GLU A 495 6.75 -34.24 -16.18
C GLU A 495 6.68 -33.61 -17.58
N VAL A 496 7.84 -33.15 -18.05
CA VAL A 496 8.06 -32.69 -19.43
C VAL A 496 9.22 -33.45 -20.07
N VAL A 497 8.98 -34.05 -21.24
CA VAL A 497 9.99 -34.70 -22.08
C VAL A 497 10.33 -33.77 -23.26
N VAL A 498 11.62 -33.55 -23.49
CA VAL A 498 12.13 -32.68 -24.55
C VAL A 498 12.71 -33.45 -25.74
N ASP A 499 12.70 -32.82 -26.91
CA ASP A 499 13.10 -33.41 -28.20
C ASP A 499 14.59 -33.78 -28.31
N GLN A 500 15.46 -33.09 -27.55
CA GLN A 500 16.91 -33.27 -27.60
C GLN A 500 17.53 -33.13 -26.21
N PRO A 501 18.62 -33.85 -25.90
CA PRO A 501 19.20 -33.85 -24.57
C PRO A 501 19.85 -32.50 -24.22
N PHE A 502 19.63 -32.02 -23.01
CA PHE A 502 20.42 -30.96 -22.35
C PHE A 502 21.89 -31.37 -22.19
N HIS A 503 22.78 -30.40 -21.97
CA HIS A 503 24.21 -30.70 -21.74
C HIS A 503 24.42 -31.52 -20.46
N GLU A 504 23.73 -31.14 -19.39
CA GLU A 504 23.75 -31.74 -18.07
C GLU A 504 22.33 -32.22 -17.68
N PRO A 505 22.18 -33.17 -16.74
CA PRO A 505 20.87 -33.50 -16.17
C PRO A 505 20.21 -32.28 -15.50
N CYS A 506 18.90 -32.14 -15.62
CA CYS A 506 18.13 -31.15 -14.85
C CYS A 506 18.08 -31.54 -13.36
N ASP A 507 18.16 -30.54 -12.49
CA ASP A 507 18.12 -30.71 -11.03
C ASP A 507 17.23 -29.64 -10.38
N SER A 508 17.13 -29.64 -9.05
CA SER A 508 16.30 -28.69 -8.31
C SER A 508 16.70 -27.21 -8.44
N THR A 509 17.80 -26.92 -9.16
CA THR A 509 18.18 -25.54 -9.48
C THR A 509 17.66 -25.09 -10.84
N THR A 510 17.24 -26.03 -11.71
CA THR A 510 16.72 -25.74 -13.05
C THR A 510 15.39 -24.99 -12.97
N HIS A 511 15.37 -23.76 -13.45
CA HIS A 511 14.11 -23.03 -13.70
C HIS A 511 14.00 -22.78 -15.20
N TYR A 512 12.80 -22.92 -15.74
CA TYR A 512 12.58 -22.88 -17.16
C TYR A 512 11.30 -22.11 -17.51
N VAL A 513 11.24 -21.57 -18.73
CA VAL A 513 10.07 -20.88 -19.26
C VAL A 513 9.57 -21.65 -20.47
N ILE A 514 8.31 -22.10 -20.43
CA ILE A 514 7.56 -22.55 -21.60
C ILE A 514 7.06 -21.29 -22.33
N GLU A 515 7.53 -21.06 -23.55
CA GLU A 515 7.12 -19.91 -24.36
C GLU A 515 5.68 -20.11 -24.86
N VAL A 516 4.82 -19.12 -24.58
CA VAL A 516 3.42 -19.10 -25.01
C VAL A 516 3.10 -17.76 -25.65
N GLU A 517 2.15 -17.75 -26.60
CA GLU A 517 1.66 -16.50 -27.17
C GLU A 517 0.68 -15.83 -26.21
N PRO A 518 0.94 -14.58 -25.77
CA PRO A 518 0.06 -13.89 -24.84
C PRO A 518 -1.24 -13.47 -25.53
N ARG A 519 -2.34 -13.57 -24.78
CA ARG A 519 -3.63 -13.00 -25.16
C ARG A 519 -3.70 -11.53 -24.73
N VAL A 520 -4.50 -10.76 -25.45
CA VAL A 520 -4.72 -9.32 -25.20
C VAL A 520 -6.23 -9.08 -25.19
N ALA A 521 -6.70 -8.25 -24.26
CA ALA A 521 -8.10 -7.89 -24.12
C ALA A 521 -8.26 -6.38 -23.89
N ALA A 522 -9.48 -5.88 -24.02
CA ALA A 522 -9.82 -4.52 -23.65
C ALA A 522 -9.50 -4.28 -22.16
N SER A 523 -8.76 -3.22 -21.87
CA SER A 523 -8.37 -2.85 -20.52
C SER A 523 -9.51 -2.11 -19.82
N TYR A 524 -9.68 -2.40 -18.54
CA TYR A 524 -10.65 -1.74 -17.67
C TYR A 524 -9.95 -0.85 -16.66
N ASP A 525 -10.46 0.36 -16.47
CA ASP A 525 -10.02 1.32 -15.46
C ASP A 525 -11.12 1.54 -14.42
N LEU A 526 -10.74 2.01 -13.23
CA LEU A 526 -11.69 2.43 -12.21
C LEU A 526 -12.27 3.80 -12.57
N TYR A 527 -13.59 3.93 -12.46
CA TYR A 527 -14.34 5.17 -12.60
C TYR A 527 -15.21 5.40 -11.37
N ALA A 528 -15.45 6.67 -11.05
CA ALA A 528 -16.40 7.10 -10.03
C ALA A 528 -17.45 8.05 -10.61
N MET A 529 -18.63 8.05 -10.03
CA MET A 529 -19.67 9.04 -10.31
C MET A 529 -20.53 9.30 -9.07
N LYS A 530 -21.22 10.45 -9.06
CA LYS A 530 -22.19 10.75 -8.01
C LYS A 530 -23.46 9.91 -8.21
N MET A 531 -24.15 9.61 -7.12
CA MET A 531 -25.50 9.04 -7.23
C MET A 531 -26.48 10.07 -7.77
N ALA A 532 -27.24 9.68 -8.79
CA ALA A 532 -28.24 10.52 -9.41
C ALA A 532 -29.51 10.61 -8.57
N ALA A 533 -30.08 11.83 -8.49
CA ALA A 533 -31.48 11.98 -8.12
C ALA A 533 -32.37 11.31 -9.18
N SER A 534 -33.53 10.79 -8.76
CA SER A 534 -34.47 10.13 -9.69
C SER A 534 -34.88 11.07 -10.82
N GLY A 535 -34.75 10.61 -12.07
CA GLY A 535 -35.03 11.38 -13.29
C GLY A 535 -33.87 12.25 -13.79
N GLN A 536 -32.71 12.25 -13.12
CA GLN A 536 -31.50 12.99 -13.51
C GLN A 536 -30.32 12.05 -13.82
N GLU A 537 -30.58 10.78 -14.09
CA GLU A 537 -29.56 9.73 -14.24
C GLU A 537 -28.57 10.06 -15.35
N ARG A 538 -29.06 10.33 -16.57
CA ARG A 538 -28.21 10.62 -17.73
C ARG A 538 -27.40 11.91 -17.55
N GLU A 539 -28.02 12.97 -17.04
CA GLU A 539 -27.31 14.23 -16.78
C GLU A 539 -26.21 14.03 -15.72
N THR A 540 -26.51 13.30 -14.64
CA THR A 540 -25.52 13.04 -13.58
C THR A 540 -24.37 12.18 -14.10
N PHE A 541 -24.67 11.15 -14.90
CA PHE A 541 -23.66 10.32 -15.55
C PHE A 541 -22.72 11.16 -16.43
N GLU A 542 -23.28 11.97 -17.34
CA GLU A 542 -22.50 12.81 -18.26
C GLU A 542 -21.65 13.85 -17.52
N ARG A 543 -22.15 14.40 -16.40
CA ARG A 543 -21.48 15.49 -15.66
C ARG A 543 -20.53 15.03 -14.57
N SER A 544 -20.67 13.82 -14.03
CA SER A 544 -19.92 13.40 -12.83
C SER A 544 -19.02 12.18 -13.03
N LEU A 545 -19.16 11.43 -14.14
CA LEU A 545 -18.29 10.30 -14.42
C LEU A 545 -16.83 10.73 -14.56
N SER A 546 -15.95 10.18 -13.73
CA SER A 546 -14.52 10.52 -13.67
C SER A 546 -13.65 9.27 -13.63
N ARG A 547 -12.61 9.19 -14.46
CA ARG A 547 -11.58 8.11 -14.41
C ARG A 547 -10.71 8.33 -13.17
N LEU A 548 -10.47 7.26 -12.41
CA LEU A 548 -9.66 7.28 -11.18
C LEU A 548 -8.26 6.68 -11.37
N THR A 549 -8.09 5.78 -12.34
CA THR A 549 -6.85 5.01 -12.55
C THR A 549 -6.32 5.17 -13.96
N PHE A 550 -5.00 5.25 -14.13
CA PHE A 550 -4.32 5.53 -15.40
C PHE A 550 -3.12 4.59 -15.64
N GLY A 551 -3.26 3.32 -15.25
CA GLY A 551 -2.21 2.30 -15.35
C GLY A 551 -2.13 1.67 -16.74
N LEU A 552 -1.11 0.82 -16.97
CA LEU A 552 -0.94 0.08 -18.23
C LEU A 552 -1.60 -1.31 -18.25
N GLY A 553 -1.91 -1.84 -17.07
CA GLY A 553 -2.68 -3.07 -16.94
C GLY A 553 -4.17 -2.78 -16.91
N GLN A 554 -4.94 -3.81 -16.54
CA GLN A 554 -6.38 -3.73 -16.37
C GLN A 554 -6.78 -3.97 -14.93
N ILE A 555 -7.91 -3.39 -14.52
CA ILE A 555 -8.43 -3.39 -13.15
C ILE A 555 -9.78 -4.08 -13.10
N ARG A 556 -9.99 -4.94 -12.11
CA ARG A 556 -11.22 -5.71 -11.91
C ARG A 556 -11.62 -5.82 -10.44
N ARG A 557 -12.92 -6.06 -10.20
CA ARG A 557 -13.52 -6.38 -8.90
C ARG A 557 -13.15 -5.41 -7.77
N PRO A 558 -13.50 -4.11 -7.88
CA PRO A 558 -13.33 -3.20 -6.77
C PRO A 558 -14.13 -3.66 -5.53
N SER A 559 -13.62 -3.31 -4.36
CA SER A 559 -14.26 -3.48 -3.05
C SER A 559 -13.87 -2.33 -2.12
N VAL A 560 -14.58 -2.16 -1.00
CA VAL A 560 -14.35 -1.08 -0.04
C VAL A 560 -13.86 -1.65 1.28
N ARG A 561 -12.74 -1.12 1.78
CA ARG A 561 -12.18 -1.47 3.08
C ARG A 561 -12.91 -0.80 4.23
N SER A 562 -12.68 -1.30 5.44
CA SER A 562 -13.04 -0.62 6.69
C SER A 562 -12.31 0.71 6.90
N SER A 563 -11.32 1.05 6.07
CA SER A 563 -10.64 2.35 6.04
C SER A 563 -11.27 3.36 5.06
N GLY A 564 -12.28 2.95 4.29
CA GLY A 564 -12.87 3.75 3.20
C GLY A 564 -12.02 3.81 1.93
N GLU A 565 -10.88 3.12 1.89
CA GLU A 565 -10.09 2.92 0.67
C GLU A 565 -10.78 1.93 -0.27
N ILE A 566 -10.66 2.16 -1.57
CA ILE A 566 -11.12 1.23 -2.60
C ILE A 566 -9.96 0.27 -2.91
N MET A 567 -10.19 -1.02 -2.76
CA MET A 567 -9.28 -2.09 -3.16
C MET A 567 -9.74 -2.70 -4.48
N PHE A 568 -8.82 -3.22 -5.29
CA PHE A 568 -9.12 -3.88 -6.55
C PHE A 568 -7.94 -4.72 -7.02
N THR A 569 -8.19 -5.70 -7.88
CA THR A 569 -7.13 -6.40 -8.60
C THR A 569 -6.64 -5.53 -9.76
N THR A 570 -5.33 -5.36 -9.90
CA THR A 570 -4.72 -4.74 -11.07
C THR A 570 -3.69 -5.69 -11.66
N LEU A 571 -3.72 -5.82 -12.99
CA LEU A 571 -2.76 -6.64 -13.69
C LEU A 571 -1.42 -5.91 -13.84
N ARG A 572 -0.33 -6.61 -13.52
CA ARG A 572 1.03 -6.21 -13.83
C ARG A 572 1.71 -7.29 -14.65
N THR A 573 2.43 -6.86 -15.67
CA THR A 573 3.12 -7.77 -16.59
C THR A 573 4.49 -7.21 -16.97
N GLY A 574 5.44 -8.10 -17.24
CA GLY A 574 6.75 -7.73 -17.76
C GLY A 574 7.77 -8.83 -17.58
N TRP A 575 9.04 -8.47 -17.67
CA TRP A 575 10.18 -9.37 -17.48
C TRP A 575 11.12 -8.81 -16.44
N GLN A 576 11.65 -9.67 -15.57
CA GLN A 576 12.66 -9.35 -14.58
C GLN A 576 13.57 -10.56 -14.37
N SER A 577 14.89 -10.35 -14.37
CA SER A 577 15.90 -11.41 -14.23
C SER A 577 15.68 -12.57 -15.21
N GLU A 578 15.38 -12.23 -16.47
CA GLU A 578 15.07 -13.18 -17.58
C GLU A 578 13.82 -14.03 -17.40
N ARG A 579 13.03 -13.81 -16.34
CA ARG A 579 11.78 -14.50 -16.03
C ARG A 579 10.58 -13.58 -16.34
N PRO A 580 9.50 -14.09 -16.95
CA PRO A 580 8.27 -13.33 -17.07
C PRO A 580 7.61 -13.19 -15.70
N PHE A 581 6.90 -12.09 -15.47
CA PHE A 581 5.96 -11.99 -14.37
C PHE A 581 4.60 -11.56 -14.91
N TYR A 582 3.56 -12.16 -14.35
CA TYR A 582 2.17 -11.87 -14.64
C TYR A 582 1.42 -11.97 -13.31
N ASN A 583 1.11 -10.80 -12.73
CA ASN A 583 0.58 -10.70 -11.39
C ASN A 583 -0.68 -9.83 -11.39
N GLY A 584 -1.85 -10.44 -11.21
CA GLY A 584 -3.07 -9.79 -10.75
C GLY A 584 -2.93 -9.45 -9.27
N ALA A 585 -2.22 -8.37 -8.97
CA ALA A 585 -1.93 -7.93 -7.62
C ALA A 585 -3.08 -7.06 -7.06
N ILE A 586 -3.21 -7.02 -5.74
CA ILE A 586 -4.22 -6.17 -5.10
C ILE A 586 -3.64 -4.79 -4.87
N PHE A 587 -4.32 -3.78 -5.37
CA PHE A 587 -3.99 -2.38 -5.20
C PHE A 587 -5.11 -1.67 -4.43
N ARG A 588 -4.78 -0.49 -3.91
CA ARG A 588 -5.74 0.39 -3.26
C ARG A 588 -5.57 1.83 -3.71
N THR A 589 -6.66 2.58 -3.63
CA THR A 589 -6.70 4.03 -3.86
C THR A 589 -7.75 4.69 -2.97
N PHE A 590 -7.65 5.99 -2.75
CA PHE A 590 -8.74 6.75 -2.13
C PHE A 590 -9.89 6.94 -3.13
N HIS A 591 -11.07 7.30 -2.62
CA HIS A 591 -12.27 7.57 -3.44
C HIS A 591 -12.06 8.58 -4.58
N ASN A 592 -11.01 9.41 -4.52
CA ASN A 592 -10.67 10.41 -5.53
C ASN A 592 -9.55 9.96 -6.50
N GLY A 593 -9.10 8.71 -6.42
CA GLY A 593 -8.06 8.13 -7.27
C GLY A 593 -6.62 8.38 -6.79
N ALA A 594 -6.43 9.07 -5.66
CA ALA A 594 -5.11 9.37 -5.13
C ALA A 594 -4.51 8.21 -4.33
N ASN A 595 -3.20 8.28 -4.07
CA ASN A 595 -2.46 7.26 -3.32
C ASN A 595 -2.63 5.86 -3.91
N TYR A 596 -2.55 5.76 -5.25
CA TYR A 596 -2.50 4.48 -5.95
C TYR A 596 -1.27 3.70 -5.49
N HIS A 597 -1.50 2.61 -4.75
CA HIS A 597 -0.43 1.85 -4.14
C HIS A 597 -0.77 0.37 -4.11
N THR A 598 0.25 -0.47 -4.25
CA THR A 598 0.06 -1.92 -4.07
C THR A 598 -0.29 -2.22 -2.61
N HIS A 599 -1.34 -3.00 -2.42
CA HIS A 599 -1.71 -3.54 -1.12
C HIS A 599 -1.08 -4.91 -0.87
N TYR A 600 -1.16 -5.84 -1.83
CA TYR A 600 -0.60 -7.20 -1.72
C TYR A 600 -0.38 -7.85 -3.10
N GLY A 601 0.36 -8.95 -3.17
CA GLY A 601 0.40 -9.83 -4.35
C GLY A 601 1.37 -9.41 -5.46
N ASN A 602 2.18 -8.37 -5.25
CA ASN A 602 3.18 -7.91 -6.24
C ASN A 602 4.23 -8.97 -6.63
N ARG A 603 4.42 -9.96 -5.76
CA ARG A 603 5.41 -11.04 -5.84
C ARG A 603 4.78 -12.34 -5.31
N SER A 604 3.54 -12.60 -5.67
CA SER A 604 2.87 -13.85 -5.31
C SER A 604 3.25 -14.95 -6.30
N VAL A 605 3.35 -16.20 -5.84
CA VAL A 605 3.36 -17.36 -6.75
C VAL A 605 2.01 -17.54 -7.44
N VAL A 606 0.93 -17.05 -6.81
CA VAL A 606 -0.42 -17.09 -7.38
C VAL A 606 -0.54 -16.01 -8.47
N PRO A 607 -0.79 -16.38 -9.74
CA PRO A 607 -0.78 -15.42 -10.84
C PRO A 607 -1.83 -14.32 -10.69
N ILE A 608 -3.04 -14.64 -10.25
CA ILE A 608 -4.13 -13.67 -10.06
C ILE A 608 -4.73 -13.84 -8.67
N LEU A 609 -4.73 -12.76 -7.89
CA LEU A 609 -5.53 -12.62 -6.69
C LEU A 609 -6.78 -11.83 -7.04
N SER A 610 -7.94 -12.49 -7.06
CA SER A 610 -9.23 -11.88 -7.39
C SER A 610 -10.18 -11.77 -6.20
N ASP A 611 -11.21 -10.94 -6.35
CA ASP A 611 -12.37 -10.87 -5.45
C ASP A 611 -12.02 -10.59 -3.98
N ASP A 612 -11.04 -9.71 -3.74
CA ASP A 612 -10.56 -9.38 -2.39
C ASP A 612 -11.61 -8.63 -1.56
N ARG A 613 -11.84 -9.10 -0.32
CA ARG A 613 -12.75 -8.50 0.66
C ARG A 613 -12.16 -8.56 2.06
N GLU A 614 -12.35 -7.50 2.83
CA GLU A 614 -11.99 -7.45 4.25
C GLU A 614 -13.13 -8.02 5.12
N LEU A 615 -12.81 -8.97 5.99
CA LEU A 615 -13.71 -9.50 7.02
C LEU A 615 -13.91 -8.46 8.14
N PRO A 616 -14.98 -8.58 8.96
CA PRO A 616 -15.17 -7.76 10.15
C PRO A 616 -13.95 -7.73 11.09
N ASN A 617 -13.25 -8.86 11.19
CA ASN A 617 -12.03 -9.02 11.98
C ASN A 617 -10.75 -8.59 11.25
N GLY A 618 -10.86 -8.06 10.04
CA GLY A 618 -9.73 -7.49 9.31
C GLY A 618 -8.82 -8.42 8.55
N LEU A 619 -9.02 -9.73 8.68
CA LEU A 619 -8.49 -10.66 7.70
C LEU A 619 -9.07 -10.32 6.33
N GLN A 620 -8.37 -10.69 5.26
CA GLN A 620 -8.84 -10.52 3.90
C GLN A 620 -9.05 -11.88 3.26
N VAL A 621 -10.21 -12.08 2.64
CA VAL A 621 -10.50 -13.25 1.82
C VAL A 621 -10.39 -12.89 0.34
N ARG A 622 -9.88 -13.82 -0.46
CA ARG A 622 -9.70 -13.66 -1.90
C ARG A 622 -9.70 -15.02 -2.60
N VAL A 623 -9.74 -15.02 -3.93
CA VAL A 623 -9.60 -16.21 -4.76
C VAL A 623 -8.25 -16.16 -5.48
N GLY A 624 -7.46 -17.22 -5.35
CA GLY A 624 -6.22 -17.40 -6.09
C GLY A 624 -6.47 -18.22 -7.35
N ARG A 625 -6.05 -17.72 -8.52
CA ARG A 625 -6.29 -18.39 -9.79
C ARG A 625 -5.25 -18.03 -10.85
N ASP A 626 -5.20 -18.84 -11.91
CA ASP A 626 -4.42 -18.57 -13.11
C ASP A 626 -5.21 -17.82 -14.20
N ALA A 627 -4.51 -17.21 -15.15
CA ALA A 627 -5.08 -16.51 -16.30
C ALA A 627 -5.93 -17.41 -17.21
N ASP A 628 -5.64 -18.71 -17.27
CA ASP A 628 -6.40 -19.66 -18.08
C ASP A 628 -7.64 -20.20 -17.37
N SER A 629 -7.82 -19.93 -16.07
CA SER A 629 -8.96 -20.40 -15.29
C SER A 629 -10.29 -19.73 -15.69
N TYR A 630 -11.23 -20.54 -16.18
CA TYR A 630 -12.62 -20.13 -16.47
C TYR A 630 -13.54 -20.17 -15.25
N TRP A 631 -13.22 -20.97 -14.24
CA TRP A 631 -14.23 -21.40 -13.26
C TRP A 631 -14.01 -20.90 -11.85
N GLY A 632 -12.77 -20.63 -11.42
CA GLY A 632 -12.50 -20.12 -10.08
C GLY A 632 -11.07 -20.45 -9.66
N GLY A 633 -10.87 -20.70 -8.39
CA GLY A 633 -9.62 -21.26 -7.90
C GLY A 633 -9.64 -21.47 -6.40
N ALA A 634 -8.46 -21.36 -5.78
CA ALA A 634 -8.28 -21.58 -4.36
C ALA A 634 -8.88 -20.43 -3.54
N LEU A 635 -9.63 -20.76 -2.48
CA LEU A 635 -10.08 -19.78 -1.50
C LEU A 635 -8.96 -19.50 -0.51
N ILE A 636 -8.60 -18.23 -0.38
CA ILE A 636 -7.42 -17.79 0.36
C ILE A 636 -7.82 -16.79 1.44
N ILE A 637 -7.29 -16.98 2.65
CA ILE A 637 -7.28 -15.96 3.70
C ILE A 637 -5.90 -15.33 3.79
N SER A 638 -5.83 -14.04 4.03
CA SER A 638 -4.60 -13.25 4.11
C SER A 638 -4.66 -12.20 5.20
N ASP A 639 -3.50 -11.84 5.75
CA ASP A 639 -3.35 -10.70 6.66
C ASP A 639 -2.13 -9.88 6.22
N HIS A 640 -2.37 -8.61 5.91
CA HIS A 640 -1.38 -7.68 5.38
C HIS A 640 -0.46 -7.10 6.46
N GLN A 641 -0.68 -7.40 7.74
CA GLN A 641 0.14 -6.87 8.85
C GLN A 641 1.46 -7.63 9.06
N PHE A 642 1.72 -8.69 8.30
CA PHE A 642 2.89 -9.56 8.46
C PHE A 642 4.16 -9.14 7.68
N GLY A 643 4.11 -8.01 6.97
CA GLY A 643 5.27 -7.47 6.26
C GLY A 643 5.31 -7.86 4.77
N PRO A 644 6.48 -7.79 4.11
CA PRO A 644 6.58 -8.13 2.70
C PRO A 644 6.21 -9.61 2.51
N ALA A 645 5.35 -9.88 1.54
CA ALA A 645 5.14 -11.24 1.07
C ALA A 645 6.47 -11.76 0.52
N ILE A 646 7.05 -12.74 1.20
CA ILE A 646 8.10 -13.60 0.67
C ILE A 646 7.40 -14.91 0.41
N ASP A 647 7.33 -15.28 -0.85
CA ASP A 647 6.67 -16.51 -1.25
C ASP A 647 7.77 -17.45 -1.71
N PRO A 648 7.99 -18.57 -1.02
CA PRO A 648 9.15 -19.41 -1.24
C PRO A 648 9.15 -20.10 -2.61
N ALA A 649 8.00 -20.14 -3.28
CA ALA A 649 7.86 -20.58 -4.66
C ALA A 649 7.77 -19.38 -5.63
N ASN A 650 8.02 -18.14 -5.15
CA ASN A 650 8.05 -17.00 -6.04
C ASN A 650 9.36 -16.97 -6.81
N PRO A 651 9.28 -16.92 -8.14
CA PRO A 651 10.48 -16.97 -8.95
C PRO A 651 11.28 -15.68 -9.00
N SER A 652 10.80 -14.60 -8.39
CA SER A 652 11.59 -13.37 -8.20
C SER A 652 12.33 -13.35 -6.85
N ASP A 653 12.09 -14.30 -5.96
CA ASP A 653 12.79 -14.47 -4.68
C ASP A 653 14.02 -15.38 -4.89
N ASP A 654 15.11 -14.81 -5.40
CA ASP A 654 16.32 -15.51 -5.87
C ASP A 654 17.25 -15.99 -4.74
N LEU A 655 16.75 -16.79 -3.79
CA LEU A 655 17.41 -17.03 -2.49
C LEU A 655 17.42 -18.48 -2.05
N ASP A 656 18.48 -18.86 -1.34
CA ASP A 656 18.43 -20.00 -0.43
C ASP A 656 17.34 -19.73 0.61
N HIS A 657 16.33 -20.60 0.64
CA HIS A 657 15.12 -20.41 1.45
C HIS A 657 15.48 -20.02 2.90
N PRO A 658 14.97 -18.90 3.45
CA PRO A 658 15.39 -18.40 4.77
C PRO A 658 15.08 -19.37 5.93
N PHE A 659 14.31 -20.43 5.67
CA PHE A 659 14.01 -21.51 6.62
C PHE A 659 14.64 -22.85 6.26
N ALA A 660 15.61 -22.91 5.34
CA ALA A 660 16.32 -24.15 4.99
C ALA A 660 17.02 -24.81 6.21
N GLY A 661 17.28 -24.04 7.28
CA GLY A 661 17.79 -24.52 8.57
C GLY A 661 16.73 -24.72 9.67
N GLY A 662 15.44 -24.67 9.34
CA GLY A 662 14.32 -24.68 10.30
C GLY A 662 13.76 -23.30 10.64
N LEU A 663 12.66 -23.27 11.40
CA LEU A 663 12.03 -22.03 11.88
C LEU A 663 12.92 -21.36 12.94
N PRO A 664 13.09 -20.01 12.90
CA PRO A 664 13.82 -19.31 13.95
C PRO A 664 13.11 -19.43 15.31
N GLU A 665 13.88 -19.56 16.39
CA GLU A 665 13.42 -19.79 17.77
C GLU A 665 12.55 -18.66 18.38
N ASN A 666 12.27 -17.56 17.67
CA ASN A 666 11.41 -16.49 18.16
C ASN A 666 10.54 -15.80 17.08
N SER A 667 9.40 -15.27 17.53
CA SER A 667 8.32 -14.67 16.72
C SER A 667 8.65 -13.31 16.08
N LEU A 668 9.79 -12.70 16.42
CA LEU A 668 10.14 -11.37 15.89
C LEU A 668 10.54 -11.39 14.40
N HIS A 669 10.83 -12.56 13.84
CA HIS A 669 11.35 -12.71 12.46
C HIS A 669 10.84 -13.96 11.74
N GLN A 670 9.59 -14.36 11.95
CA GLN A 670 8.98 -15.40 11.13
C GLN A 670 8.33 -14.73 9.91
N PHE A 671 8.91 -14.94 8.73
CA PHE A 671 8.37 -14.51 7.45
C PHE A 671 7.43 -15.60 6.93
N PHE A 672 6.13 -15.36 7.09
CA PHE A 672 5.13 -16.32 6.68
C PHE A 672 4.72 -16.06 5.24
N ARG A 673 4.19 -17.09 4.57
CA ARG A 673 3.30 -16.84 3.44
C ARG A 673 2.22 -15.89 3.96
N GLY A 674 2.07 -14.73 3.34
CA GLY A 674 1.08 -13.72 3.77
C GLY A 674 -0.37 -14.14 3.50
N TRP A 675 -0.59 -15.43 3.26
CA TRP A 675 -1.86 -16.04 2.93
C TRP A 675 -1.86 -17.56 3.23
N ILE A 676 -3.04 -18.11 3.49
CA ILE A 676 -3.32 -19.54 3.68
C ILE A 676 -4.44 -19.98 2.72
N ALA A 677 -4.31 -21.15 2.11
CA ALA A 677 -5.42 -21.78 1.38
C ALA A 677 -6.34 -22.48 2.38
N LEU A 678 -7.66 -22.32 2.24
CA LEU A 678 -8.63 -22.98 3.13
C LEU A 678 -8.95 -24.44 2.76
N ASP A 679 -8.70 -24.83 1.50
CA ASP A 679 -8.77 -26.24 1.05
C ASP A 679 -7.58 -26.50 0.12
N GLU A 680 -6.57 -27.22 0.62
CA GLU A 680 -5.33 -27.51 -0.12
C GLU A 680 -5.55 -28.38 -1.35
N ARG A 681 -6.72 -29.03 -1.48
CA ARG A 681 -7.06 -29.81 -2.69
C ARG A 681 -7.59 -28.94 -3.81
N VAL A 682 -7.95 -27.67 -3.54
CA VAL A 682 -8.39 -26.74 -4.58
C VAL A 682 -7.20 -25.99 -5.14
N MET A 683 -6.89 -26.26 -6.41
CA MET A 683 -5.74 -25.69 -7.11
C MET A 683 -6.07 -24.30 -7.66
N THR A 684 -5.03 -23.55 -8.04
CA THR A 684 -5.16 -22.25 -8.72
C THR A 684 -5.20 -22.39 -10.25
N HIS A 685 -4.74 -23.53 -10.78
CA HIS A 685 -4.57 -23.82 -12.21
C HIS A 685 -4.81 -25.31 -12.48
N GLY A 686 -4.83 -25.69 -13.76
CA GLY A 686 -4.92 -27.08 -14.21
C GLY A 686 -6.16 -27.82 -13.71
N VAL A 687 -6.01 -29.13 -13.51
CA VAL A 687 -7.07 -29.99 -12.96
C VAL A 687 -7.08 -29.87 -11.43
N SER A 688 -8.14 -29.27 -10.88
CA SER A 688 -8.32 -29.07 -9.45
C SER A 688 -9.11 -30.21 -8.80
N PRO A 689 -8.48 -31.06 -7.94
CA PRO A 689 -9.16 -32.20 -7.32
C PRO A 689 -10.28 -31.82 -6.35
N GLY A 690 -10.13 -30.71 -5.64
CA GLY A 690 -11.09 -30.22 -4.63
C GLY A 690 -12.26 -29.44 -5.21
N GLY A 691 -12.20 -29.06 -6.49
CA GLY A 691 -13.21 -28.27 -7.17
C GLY A 691 -12.77 -26.82 -7.38
N ALA A 692 -13.68 -25.85 -7.19
CA ALA A 692 -13.35 -24.44 -7.37
C ALA A 692 -14.15 -23.54 -6.43
N TYR A 693 -13.53 -22.46 -5.96
CA TYR A 693 -14.20 -21.36 -5.27
C TYR A 693 -14.19 -20.09 -6.12
N ARG A 694 -15.24 -19.28 -5.98
CA ARG A 694 -15.27 -17.91 -6.50
C ARG A 694 -16.20 -17.00 -5.68
N ASP A 695 -16.09 -15.70 -5.94
CA ASP A 695 -16.98 -14.64 -5.43
C ASP A 695 -17.20 -14.64 -3.89
N PRO A 696 -16.14 -14.70 -3.05
CA PRO A 696 -16.30 -14.66 -1.61
C PRO A 696 -16.89 -13.34 -1.11
N CYS A 697 -17.74 -13.42 -0.09
CA CYS A 697 -18.29 -12.26 0.61
C CYS A 697 -18.39 -12.52 2.12
N PRO A 698 -17.69 -11.73 2.96
CA PRO A 698 -17.81 -11.83 4.40
C PRO A 698 -19.20 -11.49 4.93
N LEU A 699 -19.57 -12.16 6.04
CA LEU A 699 -20.75 -11.86 6.85
C LEU A 699 -20.36 -11.12 8.15
N PRO A 700 -21.29 -10.37 8.77
CA PRO A 700 -21.04 -9.62 10.00
C PRO A 700 -20.59 -10.46 11.20
N ASP A 701 -20.94 -11.74 11.22
CA ASP A 701 -20.60 -12.71 12.26
C ASP A 701 -19.22 -13.36 12.07
N GLY A 702 -18.47 -12.95 11.03
CA GLY A 702 -17.16 -13.51 10.70
C GLY A 702 -17.20 -14.75 9.82
N SER A 703 -18.38 -15.27 9.47
CA SER A 703 -18.53 -16.33 8.47
C SER A 703 -18.39 -15.80 7.04
N LEU A 704 -18.30 -16.69 6.05
CA LEU A 704 -18.08 -16.35 4.65
C LEU A 704 -19.15 -16.97 3.76
N LEU A 705 -19.75 -16.19 2.87
CA LEU A 705 -20.49 -16.72 1.72
C LEU A 705 -19.53 -16.89 0.54
N VAL A 706 -19.60 -18.02 -0.14
CA VAL A 706 -18.77 -18.32 -1.33
C VAL A 706 -19.58 -19.09 -2.35
N ALA A 707 -19.31 -18.88 -3.65
CA ALA A 707 -19.76 -19.81 -4.67
C ALA A 707 -18.74 -20.96 -4.75
N ARG A 708 -19.18 -22.20 -4.57
CA ARG A 708 -18.33 -23.39 -4.52
C ARG A 708 -18.85 -24.46 -5.46
N ALA A 709 -17.94 -24.99 -6.29
CA ALA A 709 -18.16 -26.21 -7.04
C ALA A 709 -17.35 -27.37 -6.47
N PRO A 710 -17.93 -28.58 -6.33
CA PRO A 710 -17.19 -29.77 -5.94
C PRO A 710 -16.26 -30.25 -7.07
N GLY A 711 -15.16 -30.90 -6.69
CA GLY A 711 -14.18 -31.42 -7.64
C GLY A 711 -14.45 -32.87 -8.11
N PRO A 712 -13.65 -33.34 -9.10
CA PRO A 712 -12.59 -32.60 -9.79
C PRO A 712 -13.14 -31.61 -10.85
N VAL A 713 -12.45 -30.50 -11.08
CA VAL A 713 -12.77 -29.52 -12.14
C VAL A 713 -11.49 -29.18 -12.89
N ASP A 714 -11.51 -29.31 -14.22
CA ASP A 714 -10.46 -28.75 -15.07
C ASP A 714 -10.70 -27.24 -15.21
N LEU A 715 -9.85 -26.42 -14.57
CA LEU A 715 -10.03 -24.98 -14.50
C LEU A 715 -9.81 -24.32 -15.87
N ALA A 716 -9.03 -24.93 -16.75
CA ALA A 716 -8.70 -24.41 -18.09
C ALA A 716 -9.67 -24.91 -19.18
N ASP A 717 -10.51 -25.92 -18.91
CA ASP A 717 -11.51 -26.42 -19.85
C ASP A 717 -12.81 -25.61 -19.80
N ALA A 718 -13.05 -24.80 -20.83
CA ALA A 718 -14.30 -24.04 -20.98
C ALA A 718 -15.57 -24.91 -21.06
N GLY A 719 -15.44 -26.22 -21.30
CA GLY A 719 -16.54 -27.18 -21.34
C GLY A 719 -16.83 -27.89 -20.01
N ALA A 720 -16.05 -27.65 -18.94
CA ALA A 720 -16.20 -28.38 -17.68
C ALA A 720 -17.56 -28.14 -16.99
N ALA A 721 -18.18 -26.97 -17.21
CA ALA A 721 -19.51 -26.57 -16.73
C ALA A 721 -19.81 -26.98 -15.26
N PRO A 722 -18.95 -26.62 -14.29
CA PRO A 722 -19.08 -27.01 -12.91
C PRO A 722 -20.33 -26.42 -12.23
N ASP A 723 -20.84 -27.16 -11.26
CA ASP A 723 -22.02 -26.80 -10.48
C ASP A 723 -21.65 -25.90 -9.30
N PHE A 724 -22.01 -24.61 -9.35
CA PHE A 724 -21.71 -23.67 -8.27
C PHE A 724 -22.92 -23.48 -7.39
N ASP A 725 -22.80 -23.90 -6.13
CA ASP A 725 -23.74 -23.57 -5.07
C ASP A 725 -23.20 -22.41 -4.23
N ILE A 726 -24.10 -21.62 -3.63
CA ILE A 726 -23.73 -20.67 -2.59
C ILE A 726 -23.64 -21.41 -1.26
N VAL A 727 -22.44 -21.43 -0.71
CA VAL A 727 -22.11 -22.10 0.54
C VAL A 727 -21.71 -21.05 1.58
N ARG A 728 -22.18 -21.23 2.81
CA ARG A 728 -21.69 -20.49 3.97
C ARG A 728 -20.64 -21.33 4.69
N LEU A 729 -19.45 -20.76 4.86
CA LEU A 729 -18.35 -21.33 5.64
C LEU A 729 -18.32 -20.65 7.01
N VAL A 730 -18.44 -21.43 8.08
CA VAL A 730 -18.44 -20.92 9.45
C VAL A 730 -17.21 -21.44 10.18
N PRO A 731 -16.35 -20.55 10.72
CA PRO A 731 -15.15 -20.96 11.43
C PRO A 731 -15.50 -21.72 12.72
N ASP A 732 -14.73 -22.77 13.02
CA ASP A 732 -14.90 -23.58 14.23
C ASP A 732 -13.55 -24.10 14.74
N PRO A 733 -12.84 -23.39 15.64
CA PRO A 733 -13.17 -22.07 16.15
C PRO A 733 -12.66 -20.93 15.24
N ALA A 734 -11.71 -21.20 14.35
CA ALA A 734 -11.06 -20.20 13.50
C ALA A 734 -10.70 -20.79 12.12
N PHE A 735 -10.66 -19.93 11.09
CA PHE A 735 -10.15 -20.32 9.77
C PHE A 735 -8.63 -20.50 9.71
N GLN A 736 -7.92 -20.14 10.78
CA GLN A 736 -6.48 -20.34 10.91
C GLN A 736 -6.21 -21.54 11.84
N SER A 737 -5.17 -22.32 11.54
CA SER A 737 -4.64 -23.33 12.45
C SER A 737 -4.13 -22.70 13.76
N ALA A 738 -3.91 -23.50 14.79
CA ALA A 738 -3.51 -22.99 16.11
C ALA A 738 -2.20 -22.17 16.11
N ASP A 739 -1.28 -22.45 15.18
CA ASP A 739 -0.05 -21.68 14.94
C ASP A 739 -0.26 -20.45 14.03
N GLY A 740 -1.43 -20.33 13.39
CA GLY A 740 -1.80 -19.27 12.47
C GLY A 740 -1.32 -19.46 11.03
N LEU A 741 -0.63 -20.56 10.72
CA LEU A 741 0.17 -20.71 9.49
C LEU A 741 -0.44 -21.62 8.43
N GLY A 742 -1.53 -22.30 8.74
CA GLY A 742 -2.29 -23.15 7.83
C GLY A 742 -3.78 -22.96 8.00
N ALA A 743 -4.55 -23.76 7.25
CA ALA A 743 -6.00 -23.79 7.38
C ALA A 743 -6.42 -24.27 8.78
N GLY A 744 -7.34 -23.55 9.39
CA GLY A 744 -8.07 -23.98 10.58
C GLY A 744 -9.26 -24.87 10.22
N THR A 745 -10.12 -25.09 11.19
CA THR A 745 -11.32 -25.91 11.03
C THR A 745 -12.55 -25.01 10.83
N PHE A 746 -13.43 -25.44 9.93
CA PHE A 746 -14.69 -24.77 9.63
C PHE A 746 -15.68 -25.81 9.12
N TRP A 747 -16.96 -25.52 9.23
CA TRP A 747 -18.01 -26.30 8.60
C TRP A 747 -18.68 -25.50 7.49
N SER A 748 -19.33 -26.20 6.57
CA SER A 748 -19.96 -25.64 5.38
C SER A 748 -21.43 -26.02 5.29
N GLU A 749 -22.29 -25.06 4.98
CA GLU A 749 -23.71 -25.32 4.65
C GLU A 749 -24.06 -24.74 3.28
N VAL A 750 -24.83 -25.47 2.49
CA VAL A 750 -25.41 -24.96 1.25
C VAL A 750 -26.57 -24.05 1.61
N VAL A 751 -26.49 -22.78 1.21
CA VAL A 751 -27.52 -21.75 1.46
C VAL A 751 -28.50 -21.71 0.29
N VAL A 752 -27.97 -21.73 -0.93
CA VAL A 752 -28.73 -21.76 -2.18
C VAL A 752 -27.98 -22.66 -3.16
N GLY A 753 -28.71 -23.50 -3.88
CA GLY A 753 -28.15 -24.36 -4.92
C GLY A 753 -29.18 -24.72 -5.98
N GLY A 754 -28.72 -25.24 -7.12
CA GLY A 754 -29.59 -25.59 -8.24
C GLY A 754 -28.99 -26.65 -9.15
N GLU A 755 -29.77 -27.69 -9.47
CA GLU A 755 -29.32 -28.86 -10.26
C GLU A 755 -28.99 -28.59 -11.73
N ASP A 756 -29.36 -27.43 -12.27
CA ASP A 756 -29.15 -27.04 -13.68
C ASP A 756 -28.59 -25.61 -13.83
N SER A 757 -28.11 -25.01 -12.73
CA SER A 757 -27.64 -23.62 -12.71
C SER A 757 -26.32 -23.46 -11.93
N SER A 758 -25.74 -22.27 -12.03
CA SER A 758 -24.65 -21.79 -11.20
C SER A 758 -25.10 -20.56 -10.42
N GLU A 759 -24.92 -20.61 -9.10
CA GLU A 759 -25.26 -19.56 -8.15
C GLU A 759 -24.01 -18.76 -7.78
N LEU A 760 -23.97 -17.50 -8.22
CA LEU A 760 -22.76 -16.66 -8.22
C LEU A 760 -22.99 -15.31 -7.54
N TRP A 761 -21.89 -14.63 -7.20
CA TRP A 761 -21.87 -13.30 -6.55
C TRP A 761 -22.83 -13.15 -5.36
N PRO A 762 -22.75 -14.02 -4.33
CA PRO A 762 -23.56 -13.86 -3.13
C PRO A 762 -23.22 -12.54 -2.42
N ARG A 763 -24.25 -11.76 -2.07
CA ARG A 763 -24.14 -10.53 -1.27
C ARG A 763 -25.17 -10.52 -0.15
N PRO A 764 -24.73 -10.44 1.12
CA PRO A 764 -25.67 -10.34 2.22
C PRO A 764 -26.35 -8.98 2.21
N VAL A 765 -27.65 -8.96 2.46
CA VAL A 765 -28.45 -7.74 2.57
C VAL A 765 -28.40 -7.30 4.04
N VAL A 766 -27.40 -6.51 4.40
CA VAL A 766 -27.13 -6.15 5.81
C VAL A 766 -26.98 -4.65 5.98
N VAL A 767 -27.63 -4.10 7.00
CA VAL A 767 -27.45 -2.69 7.38
C VAL A 767 -26.06 -2.51 7.98
N ARG A 768 -25.20 -1.75 7.30
CA ARG A 768 -23.78 -1.61 7.65
C ARG A 768 -23.37 -0.14 7.82
N ALA A 769 -22.37 0.09 8.68
CA ALA A 769 -21.81 1.43 8.87
C ALA A 769 -21.02 1.86 7.62
N LYS A 770 -21.02 3.17 7.31
CA LYS A 770 -20.17 3.72 6.26
C LYS A 770 -18.75 3.97 6.77
N GLU A 771 -17.79 3.80 5.87
CA GLU A 771 -16.36 3.96 6.17
C GLU A 771 -15.87 5.31 5.63
N GLY A 772 -15.62 6.27 6.52
CA GLY A 772 -15.31 7.64 6.13
C GLY A 772 -13.94 7.79 5.46
N PRO A 773 -13.81 8.54 4.35
CA PRO A 773 -12.51 8.80 3.72
C PRO A 773 -11.67 9.75 4.58
N MET A 774 -10.56 9.26 5.14
CA MET A 774 -9.82 10.00 6.17
C MET A 774 -8.54 10.70 5.69
N LYS A 775 -7.95 10.27 4.56
CA LYS A 775 -6.70 10.87 4.04
C LYS A 775 -7.00 11.88 2.93
N LYS A 776 -6.39 13.06 3.06
CA LYS A 776 -6.45 14.13 2.06
C LYS A 776 -5.28 14.03 1.08
N LEU A 777 -5.55 14.39 -0.16
CA LEU A 777 -4.53 14.48 -1.20
C LEU A 777 -3.54 15.61 -0.90
N LYS A 778 -2.26 15.39 -1.20
CA LYS A 778 -1.21 16.40 -1.13
C LYS A 778 -1.15 17.14 -2.47
N TRP A 779 -1.32 18.46 -2.43
CA TRP A 779 -1.25 19.33 -3.59
C TRP A 779 0.10 20.04 -3.69
N ALA A 780 0.61 20.22 -4.90
CA ALA A 780 1.81 21.02 -5.17
C ALA A 780 1.47 22.52 -5.28
N THR A 781 0.81 23.08 -4.26
CA THR A 781 0.29 24.46 -4.29
C THR A 781 1.37 25.51 -4.51
N ALA A 782 2.60 25.25 -4.02
CA ALA A 782 3.76 26.10 -4.26
C ALA A 782 4.12 26.24 -5.75
N LEU A 783 3.82 25.24 -6.58
CA LEU A 783 4.09 25.26 -8.02
C LEU A 783 2.89 25.73 -8.84
N PHE A 784 1.68 25.33 -8.45
CA PHE A 784 0.49 25.47 -9.30
C PHE A 784 -0.58 26.44 -8.74
N GLY A 785 -0.37 27.03 -7.56
CA GLY A 785 -1.38 27.87 -6.87
C GLY A 785 -2.37 27.04 -6.06
N GLU A 786 -3.40 27.63 -5.47
CA GLU A 786 -4.44 26.87 -4.77
C GLU A 786 -5.32 26.09 -5.77
N PRO A 787 -5.79 24.87 -5.43
CA PRO A 787 -6.66 24.10 -6.30
C PRO A 787 -8.02 24.81 -6.49
N GLU A 788 -8.62 24.61 -7.67
CA GLU A 788 -9.95 25.11 -8.00
C GLU A 788 -11.02 24.02 -7.75
N THR A 789 -12.29 24.41 -7.64
CA THR A 789 -13.38 23.43 -7.46
C THR A 789 -13.91 23.00 -8.83
N GLU A 790 -13.44 21.87 -9.37
CA GLU A 790 -14.03 21.30 -10.59
C GLU A 790 -15.25 20.40 -10.28
N PRO A 791 -16.26 20.34 -11.16
CA PRO A 791 -17.35 19.37 -11.03
C PRO A 791 -16.81 17.93 -11.11
N GLY A 792 -17.04 17.13 -10.06
CA GLY A 792 -16.70 15.70 -10.05
C GLY A 792 -15.34 15.37 -9.43
N ARG A 793 -14.44 16.35 -9.24
CA ARG A 793 -13.13 16.14 -8.60
C ARG A 793 -12.70 17.38 -7.82
N SER A 794 -12.25 17.21 -6.57
CA SER A 794 -11.49 18.27 -5.89
C SER A 794 -10.07 18.30 -6.46
N GLY A 795 -9.59 19.44 -6.96
CA GLY A 795 -8.21 19.53 -7.46
C GLY A 795 -7.94 20.58 -8.53
N TYR A 796 -7.08 20.23 -9.48
CA TYR A 796 -6.71 21.11 -10.59
C TYR A 796 -7.37 20.65 -11.90
N PRO A 797 -7.49 21.56 -12.89
CA PRO A 797 -7.96 21.20 -14.22
C PRO A 797 -7.14 20.09 -14.86
N GLN A 798 -7.81 19.29 -15.70
CA GLN A 798 -7.16 18.26 -16.49
C GLN A 798 -5.99 18.84 -17.30
N GLY A 799 -4.88 18.10 -17.36
CA GLY A 799 -3.65 18.52 -18.03
C GLY A 799 -2.71 19.36 -17.17
N THR A 800 -3.12 19.78 -15.96
CA THR A 800 -2.18 20.36 -14.98
C THR A 800 -1.14 19.31 -14.59
N PRO A 801 0.18 19.58 -14.73
CA PRO A 801 1.22 18.63 -14.34
C PRO A 801 1.20 18.27 -12.85
N SER A 802 1.97 17.27 -12.46
CA SER A 802 2.17 16.87 -11.06
C SER A 802 3.63 17.05 -10.65
N GLN A 803 3.88 17.09 -9.34
CA GLN A 803 5.23 17.09 -8.78
C GLN A 803 5.57 15.69 -8.30
N LEU A 804 6.72 15.15 -8.71
CA LEU A 804 7.30 13.93 -8.19
C LEU A 804 8.56 14.26 -7.37
N LEU A 805 8.54 13.89 -6.10
CA LEU A 805 9.68 13.99 -5.19
C LEU A 805 10.09 12.59 -4.72
N VAL A 806 11.32 12.20 -5.02
CA VAL A 806 11.90 10.95 -4.52
C VAL A 806 12.95 11.28 -3.48
N PHE A 807 12.79 10.76 -2.27
CA PHE A 807 13.66 11.11 -1.15
C PHE A 807 15.02 10.41 -1.18
N ASP A 808 15.09 9.19 -1.68
CA ASP A 808 16.33 8.44 -1.89
C ASP A 808 16.07 7.34 -2.94
N LEU A 809 16.52 7.57 -4.18
CA LEU A 809 16.38 6.62 -5.28
C LEU A 809 17.29 5.40 -5.11
N ILE A 810 18.48 5.55 -4.52
CA ILE A 810 19.42 4.45 -4.33
C ILE A 810 18.84 3.45 -3.35
N LEU A 811 18.26 3.95 -2.25
CA LEU A 811 17.52 3.14 -1.30
C LEU A 811 16.31 2.47 -1.96
N LEU A 812 15.52 3.23 -2.73
CA LEU A 812 14.34 2.69 -3.43
C LEU A 812 14.71 1.58 -4.43
N ASP A 813 15.81 1.74 -5.17
CA ASP A 813 16.34 0.75 -6.10
C ASP A 813 16.75 -0.53 -5.37
N ALA A 814 17.50 -0.39 -4.28
CA ALA A 814 17.89 -1.50 -3.43
C ALA A 814 16.68 -2.23 -2.84
N PHE A 815 15.59 -1.53 -2.48
CA PHE A 815 14.35 -2.18 -2.07
C PHE A 815 13.74 -3.00 -3.20
N PHE A 816 13.62 -2.46 -4.41
CA PHE A 816 12.99 -3.20 -5.50
C PHE A 816 13.71 -4.49 -5.85
N GLU A 817 15.03 -4.55 -5.68
CA GLU A 817 15.83 -5.75 -5.92
C GLU A 817 15.98 -6.66 -4.67
N GLN A 818 16.16 -6.08 -3.48
CA GLN A 818 16.52 -6.78 -2.24
C GLN A 818 15.46 -6.55 -1.15
N ASN A 819 14.22 -6.96 -1.43
CA ASN A 819 13.04 -6.73 -0.55
C ASN A 819 13.04 -7.52 0.77
N LEU A 820 13.99 -8.44 0.93
CA LEU A 820 14.04 -9.34 2.06
C LEU A 820 14.29 -8.62 3.37
N PRO A 821 14.15 -9.32 4.50
CA PRO A 821 14.47 -8.87 5.84
C PRO A 821 15.89 -9.22 6.30
N ALA A 822 16.61 -10.00 5.50
CA ALA A 822 17.93 -10.53 5.82
C ALA A 822 18.94 -10.17 4.73
N GLY A 823 20.21 -10.38 5.02
CA GLY A 823 21.31 -10.01 4.12
C GLY A 823 21.67 -8.53 4.19
N VAL A 824 22.90 -8.23 3.82
CA VAL A 824 23.40 -6.86 3.71
C VAL A 824 22.82 -6.22 2.46
N ARG A 825 22.33 -4.98 2.56
CA ARG A 825 21.83 -4.20 1.42
C ARG A 825 23.00 -3.55 0.71
N HIS A 826 23.23 -3.96 -0.53
CA HIS A 826 24.26 -3.37 -1.38
C HIS A 826 23.69 -2.13 -2.05
N LEU A 827 24.02 -0.97 -1.49
CA LEU A 827 23.69 0.33 -2.07
C LEU A 827 24.69 0.66 -3.18
N ARG A 828 24.16 1.00 -4.36
CA ARG A 828 24.89 1.33 -5.59
C ARG A 828 25.54 2.74 -5.55
N GLU A 829 26.26 3.02 -4.47
CA GLU A 829 27.04 4.23 -4.23
C GLU A 829 28.51 3.99 -4.57
N ALA A 830 29.35 5.04 -4.68
CA ALA A 830 30.78 4.83 -4.94
C ALA A 830 31.46 3.92 -3.90
N ILE A 831 31.12 4.17 -2.64
CA ILE A 831 31.44 3.30 -1.51
C ILE A 831 30.11 3.05 -0.84
N CYS A 832 29.71 1.78 -0.73
CA CYS A 832 28.45 1.44 -0.10
C CYS A 832 28.47 1.91 1.36
N THR A 833 27.60 2.86 1.72
CA THR A 833 27.53 3.38 3.10
C THR A 833 27.12 2.34 4.14
N VAL A 834 26.68 1.17 3.70
CA VAL A 834 26.19 0.06 4.52
C VAL A 834 27.27 -1.00 4.74
N CYS A 835 27.82 -1.57 3.67
CA CYS A 835 28.80 -2.65 3.78
C CYS A 835 30.26 -2.19 3.67
N GLY A 836 30.50 -0.93 3.28
CA GLY A 836 31.84 -0.37 3.10
C GLY A 836 32.55 -0.82 1.82
N GLU A 837 31.94 -1.72 1.04
CA GLU A 837 32.52 -2.21 -0.21
C GLU A 837 32.51 -1.12 -1.28
N PRO A 838 33.62 -0.94 -2.04
CA PRO A 838 33.60 -0.12 -3.24
C PRO A 838 32.67 -0.73 -4.28
N GLN A 839 32.04 0.10 -5.12
CA GLN A 839 31.26 -0.36 -6.26
C GLN A 839 31.96 0.04 -7.55
N GLU A 840 31.90 -0.83 -8.56
CA GLU A 840 32.43 -0.52 -9.88
C GLU A 840 31.72 0.69 -10.48
N ARG A 841 32.44 1.51 -11.27
CA ARG A 841 31.89 2.76 -11.83
C ARG A 841 30.56 2.54 -12.56
N ASP A 842 30.44 1.41 -13.25
CA ASP A 842 29.30 1.11 -14.10
C ASP A 842 28.09 0.61 -13.31
N GLU A 843 28.25 0.24 -12.04
CA GLU A 843 27.18 -0.15 -11.12
C GLU A 843 26.72 1.00 -10.21
N GLN A 844 27.40 2.14 -10.23
CA GLN A 844 27.08 3.30 -9.38
C GLN A 844 25.91 4.11 -9.96
N VAL A 845 24.89 4.40 -9.14
CA VAL A 845 23.79 5.28 -9.52
C VAL A 845 24.25 6.75 -9.50
N ARG A 846 23.98 7.47 -10.58
CA ARG A 846 24.35 8.88 -10.79
C ARG A 846 23.23 9.76 -11.32
N PHE A 847 22.28 9.19 -12.04
CA PHE A 847 21.15 9.91 -12.62
C PHE A 847 19.85 9.16 -12.36
N ALA A 848 18.76 9.90 -12.34
CA ALA A 848 17.41 9.36 -12.37
C ALA A 848 16.81 9.59 -13.76
N ARG A 849 16.15 8.58 -14.32
CA ARG A 849 15.29 8.75 -15.48
C ARG A 849 13.86 8.39 -15.11
N VAL A 850 12.94 9.31 -15.37
CA VAL A 850 11.50 9.06 -15.30
C VAL A 850 11.02 8.74 -16.70
N ILE A 851 10.43 7.55 -16.87
CA ILE A 851 9.88 7.11 -18.14
C ILE A 851 8.35 7.15 -18.08
N GLY A 852 7.73 7.69 -19.12
CA GLY A 852 6.30 7.57 -19.36
C GLY A 852 5.99 6.38 -20.25
N ALA A 853 4.75 5.91 -20.22
CA ALA A 853 4.31 4.83 -21.07
C ALA A 853 2.97 5.10 -21.75
N LYS A 854 2.85 4.52 -22.96
CA LYS A 854 1.65 4.53 -23.77
C LYS A 854 1.01 3.14 -23.74
N PRO A 855 -0.25 3.02 -23.29
CA PRO A 855 -1.02 1.78 -23.32
C PRO A 855 -1.18 1.22 -24.73
N LEU A 856 -1.45 -0.08 -24.83
CA LEU A 856 -1.78 -0.73 -26.10
C LEU A 856 -3.17 -0.29 -26.58
N ARG A 857 -3.41 -0.44 -27.89
CA ARG A 857 -4.70 -0.29 -28.55
C ARG A 857 -5.10 -1.60 -29.21
N GLU A 858 -6.35 -1.68 -29.67
CA GLU A 858 -6.87 -2.84 -30.37
C GLU A 858 -5.93 -3.28 -31.51
N GLY A 859 -5.68 -4.59 -31.60
CA GLY A 859 -4.78 -5.18 -32.58
C GLY A 859 -3.28 -5.00 -32.29
N GLN A 860 -2.89 -4.31 -31.22
CA GLN A 860 -1.50 -4.21 -30.78
C GLN A 860 -1.16 -5.28 -29.74
N SER A 861 0.08 -5.76 -29.76
CA SER A 861 0.64 -6.71 -28.80
C SER A 861 2.08 -6.34 -28.43
N GLY A 862 2.62 -7.01 -27.41
CA GLY A 862 3.97 -6.79 -26.89
C GLY A 862 4.06 -5.64 -25.87
N PRO A 863 5.28 -5.19 -25.51
CA PRO A 863 5.46 -4.23 -24.43
C PRO A 863 4.88 -2.84 -24.79
N PRO A 864 4.42 -2.08 -23.77
CA PRO A 864 3.91 -0.73 -23.97
C PRO A 864 4.97 0.21 -24.55
N GLY A 865 4.52 1.26 -25.23
CA GLY A 865 5.44 2.26 -25.79
C GLY A 865 6.05 3.12 -24.70
N ARG A 866 7.37 3.14 -24.53
CA ARG A 866 8.06 3.92 -23.49
C ARG A 866 8.67 5.20 -24.06
N TYR A 867 8.71 6.25 -23.26
CA TYR A 867 9.36 7.52 -23.59
C TYR A 867 9.96 8.17 -22.35
N VAL A 868 10.93 9.07 -22.52
CA VAL A 868 11.58 9.79 -21.42
C VAL A 868 10.76 11.02 -21.07
N ILE A 869 10.37 11.16 -19.80
CA ILE A 869 9.78 12.39 -19.24
C ILE A 869 10.88 13.31 -18.72
N ALA A 870 11.83 12.74 -17.98
CA ALA A 870 12.93 13.49 -17.40
C ALA A 870 14.17 12.59 -17.25
N GLU A 871 15.36 13.16 -17.44
CA GLU A 871 16.65 12.56 -17.09
C GLU A 871 17.44 13.61 -16.33
N VAL A 872 17.64 13.41 -15.03
CA VAL A 872 18.19 14.42 -14.11
C VAL A 872 19.35 13.87 -13.27
N PRO A 873 20.36 14.69 -12.91
CA PRO A 873 21.38 14.28 -11.95
C PRO A 873 20.74 13.96 -10.60
N LEU A 874 21.27 12.95 -9.93
CA LEU A 874 20.89 12.62 -8.56
C LEU A 874 21.70 13.48 -7.58
N GLU A 875 21.06 13.97 -6.52
CA GLU A 875 21.77 14.65 -5.44
C GLU A 875 22.59 13.64 -4.60
N GLU A 876 23.52 14.15 -3.78
CA GLU A 876 24.42 13.30 -2.97
C GLU A 876 23.67 12.42 -1.95
N ASP A 877 22.49 12.86 -1.49
CA ASP A 877 21.61 12.10 -0.59
C ASP A 877 20.69 11.10 -1.32
N GLY A 878 20.87 10.95 -2.64
CA GLY A 878 20.06 10.09 -3.48
C GLY A 878 18.71 10.70 -3.89
N SER A 879 18.42 11.95 -3.54
CA SER A 879 17.13 12.58 -3.82
C SER A 879 17.06 13.25 -5.21
N PHE A 880 15.85 13.35 -5.75
CA PHE A 880 15.55 14.23 -6.91
C PHE A 880 14.10 14.73 -6.89
N ASN A 881 13.86 15.86 -7.56
CA ASN A 881 12.57 16.54 -7.62
C ASN A 881 12.29 16.99 -9.06
N VAL A 882 11.17 16.55 -9.64
CA VAL A 882 10.79 16.85 -11.03
C VAL A 882 9.30 17.12 -11.15
N VAL A 883 8.92 17.83 -12.22
CA VAL A 883 7.53 17.91 -12.69
C VAL A 883 7.31 16.81 -13.72
N ILE A 884 6.17 16.13 -13.65
CA ILE A 884 5.78 15.06 -14.58
C ILE A 884 4.36 15.33 -15.11
N PRO A 885 4.00 14.81 -16.29
CA PRO A 885 2.61 14.81 -16.74
C PRO A 885 1.71 14.09 -15.73
N SER A 886 0.52 14.62 -15.48
CA SER A 886 -0.52 13.94 -14.71
C SER A 886 -1.32 12.98 -15.60
N GLU A 887 -2.03 12.03 -14.98
CA GLU A 887 -2.91 11.07 -15.68
C GLU A 887 -2.19 10.20 -16.72
N VAL A 888 -0.86 10.09 -16.56
CA VAL A 888 0.05 9.33 -17.40
C VAL A 888 0.76 8.32 -16.52
N SER A 889 0.87 7.09 -17.02
CA SER A 889 1.64 6.07 -16.33
C SER A 889 3.15 6.33 -16.43
N PHE A 890 3.86 6.25 -15.32
CA PHE A 890 5.31 6.41 -15.25
C PHE A 890 6.01 5.32 -14.44
N ASP A 891 7.30 5.12 -14.72
CA ASP A 891 8.23 4.25 -13.99
C ASP A 891 9.59 4.97 -13.81
N LEU A 892 10.45 4.44 -12.94
CA LEU A 892 11.77 5.00 -12.63
C LEU A 892 12.89 4.06 -13.06
N GLN A 893 13.92 4.62 -13.71
CA GLN A 893 15.18 3.92 -13.97
C GLN A 893 16.32 4.61 -13.19
N SER A 894 17.06 3.84 -12.41
CA SER A 894 18.35 4.26 -11.87
C SER A 894 19.41 4.16 -12.96
N LEU A 895 20.23 5.20 -13.15
CA LEU A 895 21.20 5.23 -14.25
C LEU A 895 22.63 5.41 -13.73
N ASN A 896 23.58 4.80 -14.42
CA ASN A 896 25.00 5.02 -14.15
C ASN A 896 25.57 6.29 -14.82
N ALA A 897 26.88 6.49 -14.68
CA ALA A 897 27.58 7.65 -15.23
C ALA A 897 27.42 7.79 -16.76
N ASP A 898 27.25 6.68 -17.49
CA ASP A 898 27.08 6.65 -18.95
C ASP A 898 25.62 6.69 -19.40
N ARG A 899 24.67 6.91 -18.47
CA ARG A 899 23.21 6.95 -18.70
C ARG A 899 22.58 5.60 -19.07
N MET A 900 23.25 4.48 -18.79
CA MET A 900 22.64 3.16 -18.91
C MET A 900 21.76 2.88 -17.70
N ALA A 901 20.55 2.35 -17.93
CA ALA A 901 19.69 1.89 -16.86
C ALA A 901 20.31 0.67 -16.15
N LEU A 902 20.37 0.73 -14.82
CA LEU A 902 20.78 -0.36 -13.94
C LEU A 902 19.58 -1.22 -13.54
N SER A 903 18.43 -0.57 -13.38
CA SER A 903 17.16 -1.21 -13.12
C SER A 903 16.02 -0.58 -13.93
N SER A 904 15.01 -1.40 -14.22
CA SER A 904 13.70 -0.97 -14.74
C SER A 904 12.66 -1.86 -14.06
N PRO A 905 12.11 -1.43 -12.90
CA PRO A 905 11.33 -2.32 -12.04
C PRO A 905 9.94 -2.65 -12.61
N ASN A 906 9.52 -2.00 -13.72
CA ASN A 906 8.21 -2.17 -14.35
C ASN A 906 7.09 -1.93 -13.33
N ARG A 907 7.24 -0.86 -12.53
CA ARG A 907 6.31 -0.44 -11.48
C ARG A 907 5.59 0.83 -11.92
N TRP A 908 4.59 0.61 -12.76
CA TRP A 908 3.75 1.65 -13.33
C TRP A 908 2.89 2.35 -12.27
N LEU A 909 3.21 3.61 -12.00
CA LEU A 909 2.47 4.52 -11.13
C LEU A 909 1.82 5.62 -11.98
N TYR A 910 0.97 6.44 -11.38
CA TYR A 910 0.42 7.64 -11.99
C TYR A 910 0.13 8.69 -10.92
N THR A 911 -0.08 9.93 -11.34
CA THR A 911 -0.45 11.05 -10.47
C THR A 911 -1.69 11.77 -10.98
N LEU A 912 -2.43 12.38 -10.06
CA LEU A 912 -3.55 13.25 -10.40
C LEU A 912 -3.06 14.67 -10.73
N PRO A 913 -3.83 15.48 -11.48
CA PRO A 913 -3.47 16.85 -11.81
C PRO A 913 -3.14 17.69 -10.57
N GLY A 914 -1.94 18.28 -10.53
CA GLY A 914 -1.43 19.07 -9.40
C GLY A 914 -1.07 18.29 -8.13
N GLU A 915 -1.14 16.96 -8.15
CA GLU A 915 -0.69 16.12 -7.04
C GLU A 915 0.81 16.33 -6.75
N LYS A 916 1.15 16.39 -5.47
CA LYS A 916 2.52 16.23 -4.97
C LYS A 916 2.73 14.78 -4.53
N HIS A 917 3.33 14.00 -5.40
CA HIS A 917 3.60 12.58 -5.16
C HIS A 917 5.00 12.40 -4.57
N THR A 918 5.08 11.63 -3.49
CA THR A 918 6.34 11.38 -2.78
C THR A 918 6.65 9.88 -2.76
N LEU A 919 7.86 9.49 -3.16
CA LEU A 919 8.33 8.10 -3.12
C LEU A 919 9.60 7.96 -2.27
N SER A 920 9.82 6.75 -1.76
CA SER A 920 10.90 6.42 -0.83
C SER A 920 10.77 7.19 0.51
N ILE A 921 11.81 7.08 1.34
CA ILE A 921 11.99 7.84 2.58
C ILE A 921 13.45 8.29 2.65
N PRO A 922 13.78 9.34 3.41
CA PRO A 922 15.16 9.63 3.74
C PRO A 922 15.81 8.43 4.44
N ARG A 923 17.05 8.09 4.07
CA ARG A 923 17.76 6.92 4.60
C ARG A 923 17.89 6.92 6.12
N THR A 924 18.00 8.10 6.72
CA THR A 924 18.05 8.29 8.18
C THR A 924 16.80 7.79 8.91
N LEU A 925 15.65 7.72 8.22
CA LEU A 925 14.38 7.24 8.77
C LEU A 925 14.13 5.75 8.53
N TYR A 926 14.99 5.08 7.74
CA TYR A 926 14.81 3.67 7.40
C TYR A 926 14.71 2.78 8.64
N ALA A 927 15.60 2.99 9.62
CA ALA A 927 15.64 2.19 10.85
C ALA A 927 14.40 2.38 11.75
N GLN A 928 13.56 3.38 11.49
CA GLN A 928 12.32 3.61 12.24
C GLN A 928 11.07 3.27 11.41
N THR A 929 11.22 3.21 10.08
CA THR A 929 10.08 3.23 9.14
C THR A 929 10.02 2.03 8.22
N CYS A 930 11.10 1.28 8.02
CA CYS A 930 11.11 0.16 7.07
C CYS A 930 11.79 -1.11 7.60
N ASN A 931 12.74 -0.98 8.53
CA ASN A 931 13.54 -2.12 8.97
C ASN A 931 12.75 -3.24 9.69
N GLY A 932 11.62 -2.93 10.30
CA GLY A 932 10.79 -3.90 11.01
C GLY A 932 10.22 -4.99 10.08
N CYS A 933 10.19 -4.71 8.78
CA CYS A 933 9.68 -5.60 7.74
C CYS A 933 10.73 -5.95 6.68
N HIS A 934 11.58 -5.00 6.28
CA HIS A 934 12.63 -5.20 5.27
C HIS A 934 14.02 -5.41 5.86
N GLY A 935 14.11 -5.64 7.17
CA GLY A 935 15.39 -5.90 7.84
C GLY A 935 16.28 -4.67 7.92
N MET A 936 17.42 -4.81 8.59
CA MET A 936 18.41 -3.73 8.66
C MET A 936 19.15 -3.62 7.33
N LEU A 937 19.54 -2.40 6.94
CA LEU A 937 20.38 -2.21 5.76
C LEU A 937 21.67 -3.02 5.89
N SER A 938 22.30 -3.02 7.06
CA SER A 938 23.52 -3.79 7.35
C SER A 938 23.31 -5.31 7.42
N GLY A 939 22.07 -5.81 7.42
CA GLY A 939 21.75 -7.19 7.79
C GLY A 939 21.92 -7.51 9.29
N GLU A 940 22.58 -6.66 10.08
CA GLU A 940 22.84 -6.88 11.51
C GLU A 940 21.71 -6.36 12.39
N LYS A 941 21.11 -7.22 13.21
CA LYS A 941 19.95 -6.87 14.08
C LYS A 941 20.24 -5.73 15.07
N THR A 942 21.49 -5.56 15.50
CA THR A 942 21.90 -4.61 16.55
C THR A 942 22.03 -3.17 16.05
N THR A 943 22.12 -2.93 14.74
CA THR A 943 22.26 -1.59 14.16
C THR A 943 20.91 -0.86 14.03
N GLY A 944 19.83 -1.44 14.56
CA GLY A 944 18.49 -0.86 14.52
C GLY A 944 18.25 0.36 15.39
N PHE A 945 19.14 0.62 16.35
CA PHE A 945 19.05 1.78 17.24
C PHE A 945 19.65 3.03 16.58
N GLY A 946 19.01 3.50 15.50
CA GLY A 946 19.30 4.80 14.92
C GLY A 946 18.80 5.93 15.82
N ARG A 947 19.49 7.08 15.86
CA ARG A 947 18.95 8.28 16.49
C ARG A 947 17.65 8.68 15.75
N PRO A 948 16.52 8.89 16.45
CA PRO A 948 15.34 9.50 15.86
C PRO A 948 15.70 10.81 15.16
N ASP A 949 15.45 10.93 13.85
CA ASP A 949 15.44 12.25 13.21
C ASP A 949 14.11 12.91 13.60
N ALA A 950 14.14 13.44 14.82
CA ALA A 950 13.02 14.04 15.48
C ALA A 950 12.91 15.53 15.10
N LEU A 951 14.02 16.21 14.82
CA LEU A 951 14.05 17.67 14.93
C LEU A 951 13.45 18.42 13.74
N THR A 952 13.79 18.20 12.46
CA THR A 952 13.46 19.26 11.47
C THR A 952 13.56 18.94 9.96
N SER A 953 13.83 17.69 9.51
CA SER A 953 14.28 17.49 8.11
C SER A 953 13.73 16.28 7.36
N ALA A 954 12.78 15.51 7.89
CA ALA A 954 12.21 14.32 7.26
C ALA A 954 11.64 14.53 5.82
N SER A 955 11.39 15.78 5.42
CA SER A 955 10.94 16.16 4.07
C SER A 955 11.88 17.14 3.36
N LYS A 956 12.98 17.56 4.00
CA LYS A 956 13.99 18.47 3.43
C LYS A 956 15.16 17.64 2.93
N THR A 957 15.10 17.24 1.66
CA THR A 957 16.22 16.63 0.94
C THR A 957 16.98 17.69 0.13
N LEU A 958 18.18 17.34 -0.32
CA LEU A 958 19.00 18.24 -1.14
C LEU A 958 18.30 18.65 -2.45
N ALA A 959 17.39 17.83 -2.96
CA ALA A 959 16.61 18.13 -4.16
C ALA A 959 15.58 19.25 -4.01
N VAL A 960 15.16 19.58 -2.79
CA VAL A 960 14.12 20.59 -2.52
C VAL A 960 14.59 21.71 -1.61
N TRP A 961 15.74 21.56 -0.93
CA TRP A 961 16.22 22.52 0.05
C TRP A 961 17.70 22.88 -0.15
N ASP A 962 17.97 24.17 -0.30
CA ASP A 962 19.31 24.73 -0.28
C ASP A 962 19.63 25.21 1.15
N ALA A 963 20.35 24.39 1.91
CA ALA A 963 20.68 24.71 3.30
C ALA A 963 21.52 26.00 3.45
N PRO A 964 22.60 26.22 2.66
CA PRO A 964 23.35 27.48 2.70
C PRO A 964 22.52 28.73 2.37
N ALA A 965 21.65 28.65 1.36
CA ALA A 965 20.82 29.80 0.95
C ALA A 965 19.49 29.91 1.71
N HIS A 966 19.17 28.92 2.55
CA HIS A 966 17.95 28.82 3.34
C HIS A 966 16.66 29.01 2.52
N ARG A 967 16.60 28.36 1.35
CA ARG A 967 15.46 28.46 0.42
C ARG A 967 15.13 27.13 -0.24
N GLU A 968 13.90 27.02 -0.72
CA GLU A 968 13.48 25.89 -1.54
C GLU A 968 14.13 25.93 -2.93
N ARG A 969 14.42 24.75 -3.48
CA ARG A 969 14.90 24.57 -4.86
C ARG A 969 13.72 24.23 -5.78
N PRO A 970 13.64 24.81 -6.98
CA PRO A 970 12.63 24.42 -7.96
C PRO A 970 12.91 22.99 -8.48
N PRO A 971 11.90 22.30 -9.05
CA PRO A 971 12.10 21.02 -9.72
C PRO A 971 13.13 21.11 -10.86
N ALA A 972 13.99 20.09 -10.98
CA ALA A 972 15.18 20.13 -11.83
C ALA A 972 14.88 20.21 -13.34
N ASN A 973 13.69 19.81 -13.79
CA ASN A 973 13.30 19.78 -15.19
C ASN A 973 12.24 20.84 -15.56
N TYR A 974 11.96 21.82 -14.68
CA TYR A 974 10.83 22.72 -14.86
C TYR A 974 11.19 24.18 -14.60
N ASP A 975 10.85 25.06 -15.55
CA ASP A 975 10.91 26.50 -15.37
C ASP A 975 9.62 26.97 -14.69
N VAL A 976 9.71 27.26 -13.38
CA VAL A 976 8.57 27.72 -12.57
C VAL A 976 8.00 29.06 -13.08
N GLY A 977 8.86 29.96 -13.56
CA GLY A 977 8.44 31.27 -14.05
C GLY A 977 7.75 31.19 -15.41
N ALA A 978 8.29 30.39 -16.33
CA ALA A 978 7.72 30.18 -17.65
C ALA A 978 6.64 29.09 -17.71
N ARG A 979 6.44 28.34 -16.61
CA ARG A 979 5.49 27.23 -16.48
C ARG A 979 5.60 26.19 -17.60
N ARG A 980 6.82 25.73 -17.87
CA ARG A 980 7.11 24.74 -18.90
C ARG A 980 8.29 23.83 -18.54
N TYR A 981 8.33 22.67 -19.17
CA TYR A 981 9.50 21.78 -19.09
C TYR A 981 10.73 22.45 -19.70
N LEU A 982 11.90 22.20 -19.08
CA LEU A 982 13.19 22.62 -19.64
C LEU A 982 13.60 21.74 -20.84
N THR A 983 13.09 20.51 -20.89
CA THR A 983 13.25 19.59 -22.00
C THR A 983 11.93 18.85 -22.17
N ASP A 984 11.35 18.94 -23.37
CA ASP A 984 10.10 18.24 -23.67
C ASP A 984 10.30 16.72 -23.61
N PRO A 985 9.29 15.96 -23.17
CA PRO A 985 9.38 14.51 -23.21
C PRO A 985 9.67 13.99 -24.62
N TYR A 986 10.49 12.96 -24.75
CA TYR A 986 10.96 12.45 -26.03
C TYR A 986 11.09 10.93 -26.04
N SER A 987 11.07 10.33 -27.24
CA SER A 987 11.28 8.89 -27.45
C SER A 987 12.37 8.66 -28.50
N VAL A 988 12.89 7.45 -28.57
CA VAL A 988 13.94 7.06 -29.54
C VAL A 988 13.43 5.85 -30.34
N GLY A 989 13.46 5.96 -31.66
CA GLY A 989 13.03 4.92 -32.59
C GLY A 989 14.19 4.38 -33.41
N PHE A 990 14.14 3.09 -33.77
CA PHE A 990 15.17 2.50 -34.60
C PHE A 990 15.28 3.18 -35.96
N ASP A 991 14.16 3.32 -36.68
CA ASP A 991 14.17 3.82 -38.06
C ASP A 991 14.52 5.31 -38.14
N GLU A 992 14.10 6.11 -37.17
CA GLU A 992 14.31 7.56 -37.15
C GLU A 992 15.65 7.97 -36.55
N ASP A 993 16.14 7.26 -35.52
CA ASP A 993 17.31 7.67 -34.73
C ASP A 993 18.51 6.74 -34.90
N ILE A 994 18.29 5.42 -34.88
CA ILE A 994 19.38 4.44 -34.83
C ILE A 994 19.90 4.09 -36.23
N ARG A 995 19.00 3.84 -37.19
CA ARG A 995 19.35 3.51 -38.58
C ARG A 995 20.28 4.56 -39.20
N PRO A 996 20.05 5.89 -39.06
CA PRO A 996 21.00 6.88 -39.57
C PRO A 996 22.40 6.78 -38.95
N ILE A 997 22.52 6.39 -37.67
CA ILE A 997 23.83 6.15 -37.04
C ILE A 997 24.50 4.94 -37.68
N LEU A 998 23.77 3.82 -37.84
CA LEU A 998 24.29 2.60 -38.44
C LEU A 998 24.77 2.82 -39.88
N GLU A 999 24.00 3.56 -40.68
CA GLU A 999 24.36 3.90 -42.07
C GLU A 999 25.67 4.67 -42.14
N ARG A 1000 25.89 5.63 -41.23
CA ARG A 1000 27.12 6.43 -41.19
C ARG A 1000 28.33 5.66 -40.64
N ARG A 1001 28.12 4.78 -39.67
CA ARG A 1001 29.19 4.24 -38.81
C ARG A 1001 29.47 2.74 -39.01
N CYS A 1002 28.45 1.95 -39.35
CA CYS A 1002 28.48 0.48 -39.26
C CYS A 1002 28.31 -0.21 -40.62
N VAL A 1003 27.40 0.25 -41.48
CA VAL A 1003 27.02 -0.44 -42.74
C VAL A 1003 28.21 -0.70 -43.67
N ARG A 1004 29.20 0.19 -43.69
CA ARG A 1004 30.41 0.02 -44.54
C ARG A 1004 31.16 -1.29 -44.26
N CYS A 1005 31.20 -1.76 -43.02
CA CYS A 1005 31.88 -2.99 -42.63
C CYS A 1005 30.92 -4.17 -42.41
N HIS A 1006 29.62 -3.90 -42.24
CA HIS A 1006 28.57 -4.91 -42.15
C HIS A 1006 27.59 -4.88 -43.36
N PRO A 1007 28.06 -4.93 -44.64
CA PRO A 1007 27.19 -4.95 -45.80
C PRO A 1007 26.76 -6.38 -46.16
N GLY A 1008 25.45 -6.63 -46.25
CA GLY A 1008 24.90 -7.90 -46.76
C GLY A 1008 25.31 -9.16 -45.97
N SER A 1009 25.00 -10.34 -46.52
CA SER A 1009 25.28 -11.66 -45.91
C SER A 1009 26.76 -12.07 -45.90
N LYS A 1010 27.68 -11.14 -46.21
CA LYS A 1010 29.14 -11.31 -46.17
C LYS A 1010 29.81 -10.34 -45.18
N GLY A 1011 29.02 -9.58 -44.41
CA GLY A 1011 29.54 -8.73 -43.35
C GLY A 1011 30.23 -9.53 -42.26
N ASP A 1012 31.18 -8.88 -41.57
CA ASP A 1012 31.90 -9.49 -40.45
C ASP A 1012 30.91 -10.04 -39.40
N ALA A 1013 31.24 -11.20 -38.83
CA ALA A 1013 30.41 -11.94 -37.86
C ALA A 1013 28.99 -12.34 -38.33
N GLY A 1014 28.70 -12.31 -39.64
CA GLY A 1014 27.40 -12.69 -40.19
C GLY A 1014 26.25 -11.71 -39.89
N LEU A 1015 26.59 -10.48 -39.49
CA LEU A 1015 25.64 -9.40 -39.20
C LEU A 1015 25.40 -8.54 -40.45
N ASP A 1016 24.15 -8.47 -40.92
CA ASP A 1016 23.72 -7.65 -42.06
C ASP A 1016 22.89 -6.44 -41.58
N LEU A 1017 23.46 -5.24 -41.70
CA LEU A 1017 22.84 -3.98 -41.27
C LEU A 1017 22.31 -3.13 -42.44
N GLU A 1018 22.47 -3.58 -43.69
CA GLU A 1018 22.12 -2.80 -44.88
C GLU A 1018 20.65 -2.98 -45.29
N ARG A 1019 19.98 -4.04 -44.81
CA ARG A 1019 18.63 -4.43 -45.23
C ARG A 1019 17.53 -3.99 -44.26
N GLU A 1020 16.27 -4.18 -44.68
CA GLU A 1020 15.10 -4.01 -43.81
C GLU A 1020 15.18 -4.84 -42.52
N GLY A 1021 15.84 -6.01 -42.56
CA GLY A 1021 16.05 -6.89 -41.42
C GLY A 1021 17.07 -6.41 -40.38
N ALA A 1022 17.73 -5.26 -40.56
CA ALA A 1022 18.75 -4.75 -39.63
C ALA A 1022 18.24 -4.60 -38.19
N PHE A 1023 16.97 -4.22 -38.03
CA PHE A 1023 16.31 -4.12 -36.73
C PHE A 1023 16.29 -5.47 -36.00
N GLU A 1024 15.79 -6.52 -36.65
CA GLU A 1024 15.71 -7.87 -36.07
C GLU A 1024 17.10 -8.49 -35.88
N ALA A 1025 18.05 -8.15 -36.74
CA ALA A 1025 19.43 -8.58 -36.59
C ALA A 1025 20.06 -8.01 -35.31
N LEU A 1026 19.90 -6.70 -35.05
CA LEU A 1026 20.43 -6.06 -33.85
C LEU A 1026 19.69 -6.45 -32.57
N ARG A 1027 18.38 -6.71 -32.63
CA ARG A 1027 17.59 -7.12 -31.47
C ARG A 1027 18.09 -8.40 -30.80
N ARG A 1028 18.85 -9.23 -31.51
CA ARG A 1028 19.50 -10.45 -30.99
C ARG A 1028 20.66 -10.17 -30.03
N PHE A 1029 21.22 -8.95 -30.06
CA PHE A 1029 22.38 -8.55 -29.28
C PHE A 1029 22.03 -7.55 -28.16
N VAL A 1030 20.74 -7.31 -27.90
CA VAL A 1030 20.27 -6.36 -26.90
C VAL A 1030 19.18 -6.94 -26.00
N ASP A 1031 19.24 -6.62 -24.71
CA ASP A 1031 18.22 -6.98 -23.72
C ASP A 1031 17.03 -6.00 -23.78
N HIS A 1032 16.23 -6.17 -24.83
CA HIS A 1032 15.04 -5.37 -25.05
C HIS A 1032 13.83 -5.82 -24.21
N ARG A 1033 13.82 -7.05 -23.67
CA ARG A 1033 12.71 -7.57 -22.85
C ARG A 1033 12.69 -6.91 -21.47
N GLN A 1034 13.85 -6.78 -20.83
CA GLN A 1034 13.98 -6.05 -19.56
C GLN A 1034 14.26 -4.55 -19.77
N ALA A 1035 14.60 -4.14 -21.01
CA ALA A 1035 14.95 -2.78 -21.39
C ALA A 1035 16.18 -2.28 -20.60
N LEU A 1036 17.28 -3.03 -20.69
CA LEU A 1036 18.53 -2.76 -19.98
C LEU A 1036 19.73 -2.81 -20.94
N ALA A 1037 20.24 -1.65 -21.32
CA ALA A 1037 21.44 -1.52 -22.14
C ALA A 1037 22.67 -2.16 -21.48
N ILE A 1038 22.77 -2.12 -20.16
CA ILE A 1038 23.90 -2.71 -19.41
C ILE A 1038 23.99 -4.24 -19.55
N LYS A 1039 22.88 -4.92 -19.85
CA LYS A 1039 22.80 -6.37 -20.08
C LYS A 1039 22.90 -6.76 -21.56
N SER A 1040 23.25 -5.81 -22.43
CA SER A 1040 23.28 -6.02 -23.87
C SER A 1040 24.69 -6.24 -24.38
N SER A 1041 24.95 -7.40 -25.01
CA SER A 1041 26.27 -7.71 -25.58
C SER A 1041 26.73 -6.69 -26.62
N LEU A 1042 25.78 -6.09 -27.36
CA LEU A 1042 26.08 -5.00 -28.29
C LEU A 1042 26.78 -3.82 -27.58
N VAL A 1043 26.35 -3.46 -26.37
CA VAL A 1043 26.88 -2.30 -25.64
C VAL A 1043 28.28 -2.60 -25.12
N GLU A 1044 28.52 -3.82 -24.61
CA GLU A 1044 29.85 -4.30 -24.23
C GLU A 1044 30.82 -4.26 -25.42
N ILE A 1045 30.39 -4.76 -26.57
CA ILE A 1045 31.17 -4.71 -27.81
C ILE A 1045 31.46 -3.26 -28.18
N LEU A 1046 30.46 -2.37 -28.17
CA LEU A 1046 30.64 -0.96 -28.56
C LEU A 1046 31.57 -0.18 -27.63
N LEU A 1047 31.54 -0.48 -26.32
CA LEU A 1047 32.43 0.14 -25.32
C LEU A 1047 33.81 -0.53 -25.23
N GLY A 1048 33.93 -1.79 -25.66
CA GLY A 1048 35.16 -2.56 -25.56
C GLY A 1048 35.50 -2.97 -24.11
N ARG A 1049 34.48 -3.19 -23.28
CA ARG A 1049 34.63 -3.66 -21.90
C ARG A 1049 33.42 -4.48 -21.48
N GLU A 1050 33.65 -5.41 -20.55
CA GLU A 1050 32.62 -6.24 -19.95
C GLU A 1050 31.66 -5.41 -19.08
N LEU A 1051 30.37 -5.73 -19.12
CA LEU A 1051 29.32 -5.13 -18.32
C LEU A 1051 28.53 -6.25 -17.60
N SER A 1052 27.27 -6.49 -17.97
CA SER A 1052 26.38 -7.45 -17.30
C SER A 1052 25.62 -8.35 -18.29
N ALA A 1053 26.11 -8.54 -19.52
CA ALA A 1053 25.48 -9.45 -20.47
C ALA A 1053 25.63 -10.93 -20.01
N PRO A 1054 24.59 -11.77 -20.14
CA PRO A 1054 24.59 -13.14 -19.60
C PRO A 1054 25.49 -14.12 -20.36
N GLU A 1055 25.70 -13.90 -21.66
CA GLU A 1055 26.64 -14.67 -22.48
C GLU A 1055 27.65 -13.72 -23.12
N VAL A 1056 28.90 -13.85 -22.70
CA VAL A 1056 30.04 -13.27 -23.42
C VAL A 1056 30.33 -14.22 -24.58
N PRO A 1057 30.25 -13.80 -25.86
CA PRO A 1057 30.79 -14.62 -26.94
C PRO A 1057 32.22 -15.00 -26.55
N SER A 1058 32.58 -16.28 -26.61
CA SER A 1058 33.85 -16.86 -26.08
C SER A 1058 35.11 -16.11 -26.50
N ASP A 1059 34.98 -15.29 -27.53
CA ASP A 1059 36.00 -14.46 -28.11
C ASP A 1059 35.48 -13.01 -27.98
N LEU A 1060 35.74 -12.36 -26.84
CA LEU A 1060 35.65 -10.91 -26.69
C LEU A 1060 36.79 -10.29 -27.55
N GLU A 1061 36.82 -10.58 -28.85
CA GLU A 1061 37.59 -9.80 -29.80
C GLU A 1061 36.94 -8.42 -29.81
N LEU A 1062 37.49 -7.52 -28.98
CA LEU A 1062 37.29 -6.08 -29.05
C LEU A 1062 37.06 -5.73 -30.51
N HIS A 1063 35.85 -5.26 -30.87
CA HIS A 1063 35.60 -5.10 -32.30
C HIS A 1063 36.71 -4.21 -32.89
N PRO A 1064 37.23 -4.53 -34.08
CA PRO A 1064 38.59 -4.19 -34.51
C PRO A 1064 38.93 -2.69 -34.70
N ARG A 1065 38.04 -1.78 -34.32
CA ARG A 1065 38.15 -0.33 -34.54
C ARG A 1065 37.89 0.46 -33.25
N GLU A 1066 38.91 1.10 -32.69
CA GLU A 1066 38.78 1.94 -31.48
C GLU A 1066 37.92 3.21 -31.73
N ALA A 1067 37.20 3.68 -30.70
CA ALA A 1067 36.39 4.92 -30.65
C ALA A 1067 35.36 5.11 -31.79
N ARG A 1068 34.29 4.28 -31.78
CA ARG A 1068 33.36 4.12 -32.93
C ARG A 1068 32.25 5.16 -33.07
N LEU A 1069 31.80 5.75 -31.98
CA LEU A 1069 30.62 6.62 -31.93
C LEU A 1069 30.94 7.89 -31.15
N GLU A 1070 30.36 9.02 -31.57
CA GLU A 1070 30.33 10.20 -30.70
C GLU A 1070 29.54 9.88 -29.42
N PRO A 1071 29.87 10.48 -28.26
CA PRO A 1071 29.19 10.18 -27.01
C PRO A 1071 27.66 10.27 -27.08
N GLU A 1072 27.11 11.20 -27.87
CA GLU A 1072 25.66 11.31 -28.03
C GLU A 1072 25.07 10.23 -28.95
N GLU A 1073 25.78 9.78 -30.00
CA GLU A 1073 25.33 8.67 -30.85
C GLU A 1073 25.26 7.37 -30.03
N LEU A 1074 26.24 7.13 -29.16
CA LEU A 1074 26.20 5.99 -28.23
C LEU A 1074 25.04 6.11 -27.23
N ARG A 1075 24.82 7.29 -26.66
CA ARG A 1075 23.69 7.53 -25.74
C ARG A 1075 22.33 7.30 -26.40
N GLN A 1076 22.19 7.64 -27.69
CA GLN A 1076 20.95 7.35 -28.41
C GLN A 1076 20.71 5.84 -28.53
N ILE A 1077 21.74 5.05 -28.84
CA ILE A 1077 21.64 3.57 -28.84
C ILE A 1077 21.27 3.04 -27.45
N ILE A 1078 21.94 3.54 -26.39
CA ILE A 1078 21.63 3.16 -25.00
C ILE A 1078 20.16 3.46 -24.66
N ARG A 1079 19.70 4.69 -24.93
CA ARG A 1079 18.30 5.09 -24.66
C ARG A 1079 17.31 4.28 -25.48
N TRP A 1080 17.62 3.96 -26.73
CA TRP A 1080 16.77 3.09 -27.54
C TRP A 1080 16.60 1.71 -26.89
N ILE A 1081 17.68 1.09 -26.40
CA ILE A 1081 17.64 -0.19 -25.70
C ILE A 1081 16.89 -0.07 -24.36
N ASP A 1082 17.21 0.94 -23.54
CA ASP A 1082 16.59 1.18 -22.23
C ASP A 1082 15.08 1.53 -22.31
N LEU A 1083 14.59 1.89 -23.51
CA LEU A 1083 13.17 2.11 -23.80
C LEU A 1083 12.49 0.90 -24.45
N GLY A 1084 13.19 -0.24 -24.56
CA GLY A 1084 12.65 -1.50 -25.08
C GLY A 1084 12.92 -1.74 -26.58
N ALA A 1085 13.90 -1.04 -27.17
CA ALA A 1085 14.39 -1.23 -28.54
C ALA A 1085 13.27 -1.24 -29.61
N ARG A 1086 12.39 -0.23 -29.61
CA ARG A 1086 11.26 -0.14 -30.56
C ARG A 1086 11.71 0.26 -31.96
N ARG A 1087 10.96 -0.19 -32.96
CA ARG A 1087 11.25 0.14 -34.36
C ARG A 1087 11.00 1.61 -34.69
N GLU A 1088 9.86 2.13 -34.25
CA GLU A 1088 9.44 3.52 -34.49
C GLU A 1088 9.39 4.29 -33.17
N ARG A 1089 9.48 5.62 -33.26
CA ARG A 1089 9.29 6.50 -32.10
C ARG A 1089 7.89 6.37 -31.52
N VAL A 1090 7.79 6.50 -30.20
CA VAL A 1090 6.51 6.66 -29.53
C VAL A 1090 6.04 8.10 -29.73
N MET A 1091 4.87 8.28 -30.34
CA MET A 1091 4.23 9.58 -30.48
C MET A 1091 3.74 10.08 -29.11
N ILE A 1092 4.32 11.19 -28.66
CA ILE A 1092 4.01 11.90 -27.40
C ILE A 1092 3.10 13.07 -27.73
N ARG A 1093 2.06 13.31 -26.92
CA ARG A 1093 1.11 14.41 -27.10
C ARG A 1093 1.37 15.53 -26.12
#